data_AF-A0A662TQS1-F1
#
_entry.id   AF-A0A662TQS1-F1
#
_cell.length_a   1.000
_cell.length_b   1.000
_cell.length_c   1.000
_cell.angle_alpha   90.00
_cell.angle_beta   90.00
_cell.angle_gamma   90.00
#
_symmetry.space_group_name_H-M   'P 1'
#
loop_
_entity.id
_entity.type
_entity.pdbx_description
1 polymer ?
#
loop_
_entity_poly.entity_id
_entity_poly.type
_entity_poly.pdbx_seq_one_letter_code
_entity_poly.pdbx_strand_id
1 'polypeptide(L)'
;MNLMKLQLKDIIKNKRILAIAAIVIILLAISPTLLEYVTSITGKTTISGSRVLSGGYKVAGEGVLEIIDGDIVISQSYAGEFKIELKDSSMLKIVNSRIFAYLPFTIEAHDNSKIIIENSKIEGAGAVIILNDESTIVASKSKLSTVKLTGASTINSTESEIDYLIMYQNSSCNMQQSEIATLISYDFSGGAIKKSRIEILYASGNSSLSIKETLIRNGFIKGFSSVDISEFSTVTEVISVEDYASLHTYYSIFERVIASEFSTLFSSHSVFRSLKLAEKSFSSISEAVIANMVTAGGAEVFVRNSSVQNLLANGTCKLHIFSSVVKLKARKASLVEVKDSSCILHVYILSKPEQSALTFRREYVSEWKVTGECEVQITNSYVYGWAVTIGEGVTVSIRDSTLSVLECLESSSITARNCTIDLVKGEDGARIALELSKVNVVNASKCDLILSDCNISKIVGLELNELDFYNSSIEEAIIMPLTNCSITKVNINSLTIQSNSSSIFEHVLVDLAKSNITRILLTGITNLAIEESTVNVMILNSYNGTICTVNATLRSFIKIENGSFFYIKGKLNSSSCSIMAWEDDCKIKREFTIIMQNDSLPLKNVNVTIYDANGNKVWSGKTDIDGSVKVDLLFPDPGTVYYVHVEVNNRTITKAITVLMDTPVVIDVSTNTHKKSTSENPTLILVIWNAREEYL
;
A
#
# COMPACT_ATOMS: atom_id res chain seq x y z
N MET A 1 -64.17 -63.50 -7.49
CA MET A 1 -65.02 -63.87 -6.32
C MET A 1 -65.35 -65.35 -6.21
N ASN A 2 -65.48 -66.12 -7.31
CA ASN A 2 -65.65 -67.59 -7.23
C ASN A 2 -64.33 -68.40 -7.08
N LEU A 3 -63.16 -67.81 -7.40
CA LEU A 3 -61.86 -68.45 -7.10
C LEU A 3 -61.50 -68.43 -5.59
N MET A 4 -62.00 -67.45 -4.84
CA MET A 4 -61.71 -67.29 -3.41
C MET A 4 -62.53 -68.26 -2.54
N LYS A 5 -63.65 -68.78 -3.05
CA LYS A 5 -64.48 -69.79 -2.36
C LYS A 5 -63.93 -71.22 -2.49
N LEU A 6 -63.10 -71.50 -3.50
CA LEU A 6 -62.53 -72.83 -3.69
C LEU A 6 -61.34 -73.09 -2.75
N GLN A 7 -60.52 -72.08 -2.45
CA GLN A 7 -59.35 -72.25 -1.59
C GLN A 7 -59.67 -72.29 -0.08
N LEU A 8 -60.82 -71.76 0.35
CA LEU A 8 -61.23 -71.83 1.76
C LEU A 8 -61.69 -73.24 2.18
N LYS A 9 -62.20 -74.04 1.23
CA LYS A 9 -62.73 -75.39 1.53
C LYS A 9 -61.63 -76.42 1.81
N ASP A 10 -60.45 -76.26 1.21
CA ASP A 10 -59.30 -77.14 1.44
C ASP A 10 -58.54 -76.78 2.73
N ILE A 11 -58.60 -75.52 3.18
CA ILE A 11 -58.01 -75.08 4.45
C ILE A 11 -58.81 -75.61 5.65
N ILE A 12 -60.14 -75.74 5.53
CA ILE A 12 -61.02 -76.23 6.62
C ILE A 12 -60.84 -77.75 6.87
N LYS A 13 -60.34 -78.53 5.92
CA LYS A 13 -60.16 -79.99 6.08
C LYS A 13 -58.87 -80.38 6.81
N ASN A 14 -57.92 -79.46 6.95
CA ASN A 14 -56.63 -79.76 7.56
C ASN A 14 -56.60 -79.27 9.02
N LYS A 15 -57.03 -80.14 9.95
CA LYS A 15 -57.08 -79.85 11.40
C LYS A 15 -55.74 -79.31 11.96
N ARG A 16 -54.60 -79.60 11.32
CA ARG A 16 -53.29 -79.05 11.68
C ARG A 16 -53.11 -77.59 11.29
N ILE A 17 -53.64 -77.14 10.15
CA ILE A 17 -53.57 -75.73 9.72
C ILE A 17 -54.53 -74.87 10.55
N LEU A 18 -55.71 -75.40 10.89
CA LEU A 18 -56.63 -74.71 11.79
C LEU A 18 -56.06 -74.59 13.21
N ALA A 19 -55.36 -75.62 13.70
CA ALA A 19 -54.67 -75.55 14.99
C ALA A 19 -53.47 -74.61 14.98
N ILE A 20 -52.68 -74.54 13.90
CA ILE A 20 -51.59 -73.58 13.76
C ILE A 20 -52.13 -72.16 13.61
N ALA A 21 -53.18 -71.94 12.82
CA ALA A 21 -53.82 -70.64 12.69
C ALA A 21 -54.49 -70.21 14.00
N ALA A 22 -55.12 -71.12 14.74
CA ALA A 22 -55.65 -70.85 16.08
C ALA A 22 -54.52 -70.58 17.09
N ILE A 23 -53.40 -71.30 17.04
CA ILE A 23 -52.22 -71.04 17.88
C ILE A 23 -51.55 -69.72 17.50
N VAL A 24 -51.51 -69.34 16.22
CA VAL A 24 -50.99 -68.04 15.76
C VAL A 24 -51.95 -66.92 16.13
N ILE A 25 -53.27 -67.11 16.03
CA ILE A 25 -54.28 -66.14 16.48
C ILE A 25 -54.29 -66.04 18.01
N ILE A 26 -54.07 -67.15 18.73
CA ILE A 26 -53.92 -67.19 20.19
C ILE A 26 -52.56 -66.60 20.60
N LEU A 27 -51.48 -66.78 19.84
CA LEU A 27 -50.19 -66.12 20.08
C LEU A 27 -50.22 -64.63 19.71
N LEU A 28 -51.08 -64.23 18.77
CA LEU A 28 -51.34 -62.82 18.42
C LEU A 28 -52.37 -62.17 19.37
N ALA A 29 -53.25 -62.94 20.00
CA ALA A 29 -54.22 -62.49 21.01
C ALA A 29 -53.69 -62.60 22.45
N ILE A 30 -52.68 -63.45 22.68
CA ILE A 30 -51.86 -63.54 23.92
C ILE A 30 -50.51 -62.84 23.70
N SER A 31 -50.24 -62.26 22.51
CA SER A 31 -49.37 -61.09 22.49
C SER A 31 -50.04 -60.15 23.48
N PRO A 32 -49.39 -59.76 24.59
CA PRO A 32 -49.92 -58.65 25.35
C PRO A 32 -50.12 -57.58 24.29
N THR A 33 -51.37 -57.15 24.10
CA THR A 33 -51.59 -55.78 23.69
C THR A 33 -50.60 -54.99 24.52
N LEU A 34 -49.57 -54.45 23.87
CA LEU A 34 -48.60 -53.55 24.46
C LEU A 34 -49.42 -52.40 25.04
N LEU A 35 -49.99 -52.61 26.23
CA LEU A 35 -50.47 -51.56 27.09
C LEU A 35 -49.18 -50.86 27.46
N GLU A 36 -48.89 -49.76 26.76
CA GLU A 36 -47.90 -48.81 27.22
C GLU A 36 -48.25 -48.52 28.69
N TYR A 37 -47.44 -49.06 29.61
CA TYR A 37 -47.65 -48.90 31.03
C TYR A 37 -47.21 -47.48 31.38
N VAL A 38 -48.07 -46.50 31.09
CA VAL A 38 -47.84 -45.08 31.37
C VAL A 38 -48.41 -44.76 32.74
N THR A 39 -47.53 -44.52 33.70
CA THR A 39 -47.93 -44.08 35.04
C THR A 39 -48.27 -42.59 34.99
N SER A 40 -49.52 -42.23 35.24
CA SER A 40 -49.98 -40.83 35.28
C SER A 40 -49.83 -40.25 36.69
N ILE A 41 -49.18 -39.10 36.81
CA ILE A 41 -48.91 -38.38 38.06
C ILE A 41 -49.56 -37.00 37.97
N THR A 42 -50.56 -36.74 38.80
CA THR A 42 -51.24 -35.43 38.92
C THR A 42 -51.01 -34.75 40.27
N GLY A 43 -50.40 -35.46 41.23
CA GLY A 43 -49.97 -34.95 42.52
C GLY A 43 -48.46 -35.07 42.70
N LYS A 44 -47.99 -35.10 43.94
CA LYS A 44 -46.58 -35.32 44.26
C LYS A 44 -46.26 -36.81 44.38
N THR A 45 -45.27 -37.28 43.63
CA THR A 45 -44.72 -38.64 43.71
C THR A 45 -43.21 -38.57 43.88
N THR A 46 -42.67 -39.29 44.87
CA THR A 46 -41.21 -39.35 45.10
C THR A 46 -40.71 -40.78 44.90
N ILE A 47 -39.66 -40.92 44.08
CA ILE A 47 -38.91 -42.15 43.85
C ILE A 47 -37.55 -41.98 44.51
N SER A 48 -37.19 -42.90 45.39
CA SER A 48 -35.86 -42.94 46.03
C SER A 48 -35.24 -44.34 45.95
N GLY A 49 -33.90 -44.36 46.09
CA GLY A 49 -33.07 -45.55 45.98
C GLY A 49 -32.93 -46.06 44.55
N SER A 50 -32.15 -47.13 44.38
CA SER A 50 -31.94 -47.75 43.08
C SER A 50 -33.20 -48.48 42.60
N ARG A 51 -33.67 -48.17 41.39
CA ARG A 51 -34.86 -48.81 40.80
C ARG A 51 -34.70 -49.05 39.32
N VAL A 52 -35.37 -50.10 38.84
CA VAL A 52 -35.58 -50.31 37.41
C VAL A 52 -36.95 -49.76 37.04
N LEU A 53 -37.01 -48.84 36.08
CA LEU A 53 -38.25 -48.37 35.50
C LEU A 53 -38.58 -49.21 34.26
N SER A 54 -39.73 -49.86 34.30
CA SER A 54 -40.24 -50.72 33.23
C SER A 54 -41.51 -50.15 32.56
N GLY A 55 -41.65 -48.82 32.55
CA GLY A 55 -42.81 -48.12 32.01
C GLY A 55 -42.55 -46.62 31.83
N GLY A 56 -43.41 -45.96 31.03
CA GLY A 56 -43.39 -44.51 30.84
C GLY A 56 -44.02 -43.76 32.01
N TYR A 57 -43.71 -42.48 32.11
CA TYR A 57 -44.28 -41.58 33.12
C TYR A 57 -44.91 -40.37 32.44
N LYS A 58 -46.11 -39.99 32.86
CA LYS A 58 -46.77 -38.76 32.42
C LYS A 58 -47.11 -37.94 33.64
N VAL A 59 -46.47 -36.80 33.81
CA VAL A 59 -46.77 -35.83 34.85
C VAL A 59 -47.59 -34.71 34.22
N ALA A 60 -48.75 -34.40 34.80
CA ALA A 60 -49.69 -33.43 34.24
C ALA A 60 -50.32 -32.58 35.35
N GLY A 61 -50.93 -31.45 34.95
CA GLY A 61 -51.34 -30.39 35.86
C GLY A 61 -50.17 -29.87 36.70
N GLU A 62 -50.44 -29.50 37.95
CA GLU A 62 -49.40 -29.12 38.93
C GLU A 62 -48.68 -30.34 39.55
N GLY A 63 -48.69 -31.50 38.87
CA GLY A 63 -48.05 -32.72 39.33
C GLY A 63 -46.53 -32.56 39.47
N VAL A 64 -45.95 -33.26 40.46
CA VAL A 64 -44.51 -33.22 40.74
C VAL A 64 -43.98 -34.65 40.83
N LEU A 65 -43.04 -35.02 39.97
CA LEU A 65 -42.24 -36.24 40.10
C LEU A 65 -40.86 -35.89 40.67
N GLU A 66 -40.52 -36.40 41.85
CA GLU A 66 -39.20 -36.26 42.45
C GLU A 66 -38.43 -37.59 42.37
N ILE A 67 -37.18 -37.56 41.91
CA ILE A 67 -36.23 -38.66 41.94
C ILE A 67 -35.06 -38.20 42.82
N ILE A 68 -34.90 -38.82 43.99
CA ILE A 68 -33.97 -38.37 45.03
C ILE A 68 -33.11 -39.54 45.51
N ASP A 69 -31.79 -39.34 45.55
CA ASP A 69 -30.81 -40.32 46.03
C ASP A 69 -30.99 -41.71 45.37
N GLY A 70 -31.21 -41.75 44.05
CA GLY A 70 -31.55 -42.96 43.31
C GLY A 70 -30.65 -43.22 42.10
N ASP A 71 -30.35 -44.49 41.84
CA ASP A 71 -29.82 -44.96 40.55
C ASP A 71 -30.95 -45.63 39.76
N ILE A 72 -31.48 -44.91 38.78
CA ILE A 72 -32.67 -45.26 38.03
C ILE A 72 -32.24 -45.82 36.67
N VAL A 73 -32.49 -47.12 36.48
CA VAL A 73 -32.24 -47.79 35.20
C VAL A 73 -33.55 -47.88 34.43
N ILE A 74 -33.64 -47.22 33.28
CA ILE A 74 -34.78 -47.37 32.37
C ILE A 74 -34.51 -48.61 31.51
N SER A 75 -35.28 -49.66 31.74
CA SER A 75 -35.11 -50.96 31.08
C SER A 75 -36.07 -51.07 29.91
N GLN A 76 -35.58 -50.82 28.69
CA GLN A 76 -36.36 -50.88 27.45
C GLN A 76 -35.91 -52.04 26.56
N SER A 77 -36.83 -52.50 25.71
CA SER A 77 -36.66 -53.51 24.68
C SER A 77 -36.25 -52.90 23.33
N TYR A 78 -36.61 -51.64 23.07
CA TYR A 78 -36.26 -50.88 21.86
C TYR A 78 -36.16 -49.38 22.15
N ALA A 79 -35.48 -48.63 21.28
CA ALA A 79 -35.26 -47.20 21.43
C ALA A 79 -36.58 -46.41 21.50
N GLY A 80 -36.71 -45.54 22.50
CA GLY A 80 -37.88 -44.67 22.67
C GLY A 80 -39.12 -45.35 23.25
N GLU A 81 -39.05 -46.63 23.67
CA GLU A 81 -40.20 -47.36 24.24
C GLU A 81 -40.81 -46.65 25.46
N PHE A 82 -39.99 -46.06 26.32
CA PHE A 82 -40.45 -45.29 27.49
C PHE A 82 -39.96 -43.84 27.44
N LYS A 83 -40.85 -42.93 27.82
CA LYS A 83 -40.53 -41.50 28.03
C LYS A 83 -41.09 -41.00 29.36
N ILE A 84 -40.47 -39.93 29.87
CA ILE A 84 -41.02 -39.12 30.96
C ILE A 84 -41.58 -37.86 30.32
N GLU A 85 -42.91 -37.72 30.27
CA GLU A 85 -43.61 -36.59 29.67
C GLU A 85 -44.15 -35.65 30.76
N LEU A 86 -43.90 -34.35 30.63
CA LEU A 86 -44.36 -33.29 31.53
C LEU A 86 -45.28 -32.35 30.75
N LYS A 87 -46.51 -32.13 31.25
CA LYS A 87 -47.52 -31.25 30.64
C LYS A 87 -48.17 -30.33 31.68
N ASP A 88 -48.87 -29.31 31.19
CA ASP A 88 -49.72 -28.40 31.97
C ASP A 88 -49.00 -27.80 33.21
N SER A 89 -47.76 -27.30 33.02
CA SER A 89 -46.94 -26.68 34.08
C SER A 89 -46.48 -27.62 35.21
N SER A 90 -46.38 -28.92 34.91
CA SER A 90 -45.87 -29.93 35.84
C SER A 90 -44.36 -29.81 36.09
N MET A 91 -43.86 -30.56 37.09
CA MET A 91 -42.46 -30.53 37.50
C MET A 91 -41.82 -31.91 37.60
N LEU A 92 -40.58 -32.03 37.09
CA LEU A 92 -39.67 -33.14 37.36
C LEU A 92 -38.47 -32.61 38.16
N LYS A 93 -38.16 -33.24 39.29
CA LYS A 93 -37.01 -32.89 40.12
C LYS A 93 -36.12 -34.12 40.29
N ILE A 94 -34.84 -34.00 39.94
CA ILE A 94 -33.84 -35.06 40.02
C ILE A 94 -32.68 -34.55 40.89
N VAL A 95 -32.45 -35.17 42.04
CA VAL A 95 -31.46 -34.71 43.03
C VAL A 95 -30.57 -35.88 43.46
N ASN A 96 -29.26 -35.68 43.47
CA ASN A 96 -28.26 -36.69 43.87
C ASN A 96 -28.51 -38.06 43.21
N SER A 97 -28.95 -38.06 41.96
CA SER A 97 -29.47 -39.26 41.31
C SER A 97 -28.79 -39.49 39.97
N ARG A 98 -28.87 -40.72 39.50
CA ARG A 98 -28.46 -41.11 38.17
C ARG A 98 -29.67 -41.68 37.45
N ILE A 99 -29.92 -41.23 36.22
CA ILE A 99 -30.85 -41.87 35.30
C ILE A 99 -30.03 -42.41 34.15
N PHE A 100 -30.14 -43.71 33.93
CA PHE A 100 -29.37 -44.44 32.93
C PHE A 100 -30.27 -45.34 32.09
N ALA A 101 -30.01 -45.40 30.78
CA ALA A 101 -30.63 -46.36 29.88
C ALA A 101 -29.62 -46.94 28.88
N TYR A 102 -29.77 -48.22 28.55
CA TYR A 102 -28.95 -48.86 27.52
C TYR A 102 -29.40 -48.52 26.09
N LEU A 103 -30.62 -48.04 25.93
CA LEU A 103 -31.22 -47.61 24.67
C LEU A 103 -31.67 -46.14 24.77
N PRO A 104 -31.85 -45.43 23.65
CA PRO A 104 -32.30 -44.05 23.67
C PRO A 104 -33.63 -43.87 24.41
N PHE A 105 -33.68 -42.89 25.31
CA PHE A 105 -34.90 -42.53 26.04
C PHE A 105 -35.08 -41.02 26.07
N THR A 106 -36.31 -40.58 26.29
CA THR A 106 -36.68 -39.16 26.21
C THR A 106 -37.31 -38.67 27.52
N ILE A 107 -36.87 -37.51 27.98
CA ILE A 107 -37.60 -36.67 28.94
C ILE A 107 -38.14 -35.48 28.15
N GLU A 108 -39.46 -35.28 28.13
CA GLU A 108 -40.11 -34.28 27.28
C GLU A 108 -40.98 -33.37 28.15
N ALA A 109 -40.88 -32.05 27.96
CA ALA A 109 -41.63 -31.06 28.71
C ALA A 109 -42.33 -30.05 27.78
N HIS A 110 -43.59 -29.73 28.13
CA HIS A 110 -44.50 -28.82 27.42
C HIS A 110 -45.15 -27.81 28.38
N ASP A 111 -45.86 -26.81 27.84
CA ASP A 111 -46.82 -25.98 28.59
C ASP A 111 -46.27 -25.38 29.90
N ASN A 112 -45.12 -24.69 29.85
CA ASN A 112 -44.45 -24.11 31.04
C ASN A 112 -43.93 -25.11 32.08
N SER A 113 -43.79 -26.40 31.73
CA SER A 113 -43.28 -27.41 32.66
C SER A 113 -41.81 -27.16 33.04
N LYS A 114 -41.42 -27.61 34.25
CA LYS A 114 -40.09 -27.36 34.82
C LYS A 114 -39.34 -28.65 35.14
N ILE A 115 -38.09 -28.73 34.71
CA ILE A 115 -37.17 -29.81 35.08
C ILE A 115 -36.06 -29.22 35.95
N ILE A 116 -35.83 -29.79 37.13
CA ILE A 116 -34.77 -29.38 38.07
C ILE A 116 -33.82 -30.56 38.23
N ILE A 117 -32.53 -30.35 37.99
CA ILE A 117 -31.49 -31.39 38.03
C ILE A 117 -30.33 -30.88 38.89
N GLU A 118 -30.11 -31.51 40.04
CA GLU A 118 -29.11 -31.08 41.02
C GLU A 118 -28.19 -32.24 41.37
N ASN A 119 -26.88 -32.05 41.23
CA ASN A 119 -25.85 -33.05 41.54
C ASN A 119 -26.18 -34.43 40.96
N SER A 120 -26.64 -34.48 39.70
CA SER A 120 -27.23 -35.67 39.10
C SER A 120 -26.68 -35.95 37.71
N LYS A 121 -26.90 -37.17 37.22
CA LYS A 121 -26.44 -37.61 35.89
C LYS A 121 -27.61 -38.16 35.08
N ILE A 122 -27.76 -37.68 33.85
CA ILE A 122 -28.69 -38.22 32.87
C ILE A 122 -27.84 -38.68 31.68
N GLU A 123 -27.62 -39.99 31.62
CA GLU A 123 -26.67 -40.62 30.72
C GLU A 123 -27.23 -41.92 30.13
N GLY A 124 -26.55 -42.48 29.13
CA GLY A 124 -27.03 -43.63 28.37
C GLY A 124 -26.91 -43.41 26.87
N ALA A 125 -27.07 -44.48 26.09
CA ALA A 125 -26.95 -44.41 24.65
C ALA A 125 -28.14 -43.65 24.04
N GLY A 126 -28.03 -42.32 23.96
CA GLY A 126 -29.05 -41.45 23.36
C GLY A 126 -30.11 -40.93 24.35
N ALA A 127 -29.72 -40.62 25.58
CA ALA A 127 -30.59 -39.90 26.51
C ALA A 127 -30.83 -38.46 26.00
N VAL A 128 -32.09 -38.11 25.75
CA VAL A 128 -32.48 -36.78 25.24
C VAL A 128 -33.48 -36.11 26.17
N ILE A 129 -33.22 -34.86 26.54
CA ILE A 129 -34.18 -33.98 27.19
C ILE A 129 -34.69 -33.01 26.15
N ILE A 130 -36.00 -32.96 25.93
CA ILE A 130 -36.66 -32.07 24.97
C ILE A 130 -37.53 -31.09 25.74
N LEU A 131 -37.27 -29.80 25.55
CA LEU A 131 -38.11 -28.71 26.03
C LEU A 131 -38.86 -28.08 24.85
N ASN A 132 -40.18 -27.99 25.00
CA ASN A 132 -41.08 -27.31 24.07
C ASN A 132 -41.74 -26.11 24.78
N ASP A 133 -42.28 -25.19 23.98
CA ASP A 133 -43.02 -24.02 24.45
C ASP A 133 -42.19 -23.16 25.42
N GLU A 134 -42.75 -22.78 26.57
CA GLU A 134 -42.09 -21.97 27.61
C GLU A 134 -41.43 -22.83 28.72
N SER A 135 -41.19 -24.12 28.44
CA SER A 135 -40.65 -25.06 29.43
C SER A 135 -39.20 -24.71 29.83
N THR A 136 -38.82 -25.04 31.07
CA THR A 136 -37.51 -24.65 31.63
C THR A 136 -36.75 -25.82 32.26
N ILE A 137 -35.44 -25.90 32.00
CA ILE A 137 -34.49 -26.72 32.78
C ILE A 137 -33.67 -25.81 33.71
N VAL A 138 -33.49 -26.25 34.95
CA VAL A 138 -32.49 -25.72 35.88
C VAL A 138 -31.55 -26.86 36.25
N ALA A 139 -30.29 -26.80 35.79
CA ALA A 139 -29.28 -27.80 36.05
C ALA A 139 -28.13 -27.22 36.89
N SER A 140 -27.73 -27.92 37.95
CA SER A 140 -26.57 -27.55 38.76
C SER A 140 -25.70 -28.76 39.10
N LYS A 141 -24.38 -28.63 38.94
CA LYS A 141 -23.41 -29.70 39.25
C LYS A 141 -23.76 -31.05 38.63
N SER A 142 -24.30 -31.03 37.42
CA SER A 142 -24.93 -32.20 36.80
C SER A 142 -24.29 -32.54 35.47
N LYS A 143 -24.45 -33.80 35.03
CA LYS A 143 -24.06 -34.27 33.70
C LYS A 143 -25.29 -34.59 32.87
N LEU A 144 -25.46 -33.93 31.74
CA LEU A 144 -26.58 -34.13 30.81
C LEU A 144 -26.02 -34.59 29.46
N SER A 145 -26.63 -35.61 28.86
CA SER A 145 -26.21 -36.03 27.52
C SER A 145 -26.68 -35.05 26.43
N THR A 146 -27.93 -35.15 25.98
CA THR A 146 -28.49 -34.23 24.97
C THR A 146 -29.63 -33.40 25.55
N VAL A 147 -29.57 -32.08 25.37
CA VAL A 147 -30.64 -31.15 25.67
C VAL A 147 -31.05 -30.45 24.38
N LYS A 148 -32.32 -30.59 24.00
CA LYS A 148 -32.93 -29.94 22.85
C LYS A 148 -33.98 -28.93 23.32
N LEU A 149 -33.82 -27.67 22.93
CA LEU A 149 -34.73 -26.57 23.21
C LEU A 149 -35.47 -26.19 21.93
N THR A 150 -36.77 -26.02 22.02
CA THR A 150 -37.63 -25.52 20.95
C THR A 150 -38.68 -24.56 21.53
N GLY A 151 -39.20 -23.63 20.72
CA GLY A 151 -40.05 -22.56 21.22
C GLY A 151 -39.32 -21.64 22.22
N ALA A 152 -40.06 -20.94 23.06
CA ALA A 152 -39.53 -20.03 24.08
C ALA A 152 -38.88 -20.76 25.30
N SER A 153 -38.37 -21.98 25.10
CA SER A 153 -37.86 -22.81 26.19
C SER A 153 -36.47 -22.37 26.64
N THR A 154 -36.16 -22.61 27.90
CA THR A 154 -34.93 -22.11 28.52
C THR A 154 -34.14 -23.18 29.28
N ILE A 155 -32.82 -23.09 29.22
CA ILE A 155 -31.93 -23.84 30.13
C ILE A 155 -31.10 -22.86 30.96
N ASN A 156 -31.13 -23.03 32.28
CA ASN A 156 -30.21 -22.38 33.20
C ASN A 156 -29.29 -23.47 33.77
N SER A 157 -27.99 -23.35 33.52
CA SER A 157 -27.01 -24.37 33.89
C SER A 157 -25.82 -23.76 34.63
N THR A 158 -25.47 -24.33 35.77
CA THR A 158 -24.31 -23.91 36.57
C THR A 158 -23.42 -25.10 36.93
N GLU A 159 -22.11 -24.97 36.74
CA GLU A 159 -21.13 -26.01 37.10
C GLU A 159 -21.47 -27.40 36.52
N SER A 160 -22.06 -27.45 35.32
CA SER A 160 -22.56 -28.70 34.74
C SER A 160 -21.86 -29.05 33.43
N GLU A 161 -21.89 -30.33 33.07
CA GLU A 161 -21.39 -30.86 31.81
C GLU A 161 -22.57 -31.21 30.89
N ILE A 162 -22.55 -30.72 29.66
CA ILE A 162 -23.55 -31.02 28.64
C ILE A 162 -22.85 -31.51 27.37
N ASP A 163 -23.14 -32.73 26.92
CA ASP A 163 -22.52 -33.25 25.68
C ASP A 163 -23.07 -32.49 24.45
N TYR A 164 -24.38 -32.35 24.35
CA TYR A 164 -25.04 -31.65 23.24
C TYR A 164 -26.13 -30.70 23.75
N LEU A 165 -25.95 -29.41 23.51
CA LEU A 165 -26.99 -28.39 23.70
C LEU A 165 -27.45 -27.88 22.33
N ILE A 166 -28.70 -28.17 21.98
CA ILE A 166 -29.28 -27.85 20.68
C ILE A 166 -30.47 -26.93 20.88
N MET A 167 -30.42 -25.72 20.31
CA MET A 167 -31.42 -24.67 20.51
C MET A 167 -32.06 -24.28 19.17
N TYR A 168 -33.39 -24.26 19.13
CA TYR A 168 -34.21 -23.82 17.98
C TYR A 168 -35.28 -22.81 18.41
N GLN A 169 -35.75 -21.99 17.48
CA GLN A 169 -37.03 -21.25 17.55
C GLN A 169 -37.22 -20.38 18.81
N ASN A 170 -36.44 -19.32 18.97
CA ASN A 170 -36.50 -18.40 20.14
C ASN A 170 -36.14 -19.02 21.49
N SER A 171 -35.57 -20.22 21.53
CA SER A 171 -35.09 -20.80 22.78
C SER A 171 -33.87 -20.07 23.31
N SER A 172 -33.63 -20.17 24.62
CA SER A 172 -32.49 -19.52 25.24
C SER A 172 -31.70 -20.36 26.24
N CYS A 173 -30.42 -20.04 26.39
CA CYS A 173 -29.57 -20.62 27.43
C CYS A 173 -28.92 -19.55 28.32
N ASN A 174 -28.71 -19.92 29.58
CA ASN A 174 -27.85 -19.22 30.53
C ASN A 174 -26.89 -20.23 31.15
N MET A 175 -25.62 -20.15 30.76
CA MET A 175 -24.59 -21.12 31.11
C MET A 175 -23.51 -20.44 31.94
N GLN A 176 -23.22 -20.98 33.13
CA GLN A 176 -22.21 -20.42 34.02
C GLN A 176 -21.29 -21.52 34.55
N GLN A 177 -19.98 -21.36 34.35
CA GLN A 177 -18.98 -22.33 34.85
C GLN A 177 -19.24 -23.77 34.36
N SER A 178 -19.82 -23.91 33.18
CA SER A 178 -20.22 -25.19 32.62
C SER A 178 -19.29 -25.62 31.48
N GLU A 179 -19.29 -26.92 31.18
CA GLU A 179 -18.61 -27.50 30.02
C GLU A 179 -19.65 -27.96 29.00
N ILE A 180 -19.51 -27.53 27.75
CA ILE A 180 -20.42 -27.84 26.65
C ILE A 180 -19.59 -28.44 25.52
N ALA A 181 -19.79 -29.73 25.21
CA ALA A 181 -19.03 -30.33 24.13
C ALA A 181 -19.51 -29.81 22.76
N THR A 182 -20.83 -29.76 22.52
CA THR A 182 -21.37 -29.15 21.30
C THR A 182 -22.53 -28.22 21.63
N LEU A 183 -22.40 -26.95 21.26
CA LEU A 183 -23.48 -25.96 21.29
C LEU A 183 -23.95 -25.66 19.87
N ILE A 184 -25.24 -25.89 19.62
CA ILE A 184 -25.89 -25.61 18.35
C ILE A 184 -27.02 -24.62 18.60
N SER A 185 -26.99 -23.46 17.95
CA SER A 185 -28.00 -22.40 18.03
C SER A 185 -28.54 -22.10 16.64
N TYR A 186 -29.85 -22.33 16.45
CA TYR A 186 -30.59 -22.08 15.20
C TYR A 186 -31.84 -21.21 15.43
N ASP A 187 -32.33 -20.59 14.36
CA ASP A 187 -33.66 -19.99 14.25
C ASP A 187 -34.05 -19.05 15.40
N PHE A 188 -33.35 -17.91 15.50
CA PHE A 188 -33.58 -16.88 16.53
C PHE A 188 -33.33 -17.32 17.98
N SER A 189 -32.70 -18.48 18.20
CA SER A 189 -32.25 -18.87 19.54
C SER A 189 -31.09 -17.99 20.01
N GLY A 190 -30.92 -17.88 21.33
CA GLY A 190 -29.85 -17.08 21.89
C GLY A 190 -29.45 -17.45 23.30
N GLY A 191 -28.58 -16.66 23.92
CA GLY A 191 -28.22 -16.94 25.31
C GLY A 191 -26.94 -16.26 25.79
N ALA A 192 -26.73 -16.38 27.09
CA ALA A 192 -25.55 -15.89 27.78
C ALA A 192 -24.71 -17.07 28.27
N ILE A 193 -23.41 -17.05 27.97
CA ILE A 193 -22.46 -18.08 28.36
C ILE A 193 -21.28 -17.41 29.03
N LYS A 194 -21.03 -17.76 30.29
CA LYS A 194 -20.02 -17.11 31.12
C LYS A 194 -19.11 -18.11 31.82
N LYS A 195 -17.81 -17.82 31.88
CA LYS A 195 -16.80 -18.61 32.62
C LYS A 195 -16.81 -20.10 32.26
N SER A 196 -17.15 -20.41 31.01
CA SER A 196 -17.47 -21.78 30.60
C SER A 196 -16.42 -22.31 29.60
N ARG A 197 -16.61 -23.55 29.16
CA ARG A 197 -15.85 -24.16 28.07
C ARG A 197 -16.79 -24.66 26.99
N ILE A 198 -16.50 -24.35 25.73
CA ILE A 198 -17.23 -24.83 24.55
C ILE A 198 -16.24 -25.53 23.62
N GLU A 199 -16.40 -26.83 23.35
CA GLU A 199 -15.54 -27.52 22.38
C GLU A 199 -15.94 -27.17 20.93
N ILE A 200 -17.24 -27.19 20.61
CA ILE A 200 -17.76 -26.84 19.30
C ILE A 200 -18.93 -25.87 19.44
N LEU A 201 -18.78 -24.67 18.88
CA LEU A 201 -19.84 -23.67 18.73
C LEU A 201 -20.38 -23.68 17.29
N TYR A 202 -21.68 -23.80 17.12
CA TYR A 202 -22.36 -23.65 15.85
C TYR A 202 -23.55 -22.70 15.99
N ALA A 203 -23.49 -21.53 15.35
CA ALA A 203 -24.54 -20.51 15.38
C ALA A 203 -25.02 -20.23 13.95
N SER A 204 -26.30 -20.44 13.69
CA SER A 204 -26.93 -20.19 12.39
C SER A 204 -28.38 -19.73 12.53
N GLY A 205 -29.04 -19.37 11.44
CA GLY A 205 -30.47 -19.04 11.41
C GLY A 205 -30.86 -17.84 12.28
N ASN A 206 -30.09 -16.76 12.25
CA ASN A 206 -30.36 -15.53 13.02
C ASN A 206 -30.24 -15.72 14.54
N SER A 207 -29.35 -16.61 14.98
CA SER A 207 -29.08 -16.80 16.42
C SER A 207 -28.28 -15.64 17.01
N SER A 208 -28.43 -15.40 18.31
CA SER A 208 -27.73 -14.33 19.04
C SER A 208 -27.12 -14.82 20.35
N LEU A 209 -25.78 -14.91 20.42
CA LEU A 209 -25.07 -15.44 21.60
C LEU A 209 -24.13 -14.40 22.21
N SER A 210 -24.17 -14.27 23.54
CA SER A 210 -23.22 -13.49 24.33
C SER A 210 -22.31 -14.40 25.13
N ILE A 211 -21.02 -14.39 24.80
CA ILE A 211 -20.00 -15.28 25.36
C ILE A 211 -18.92 -14.47 26.08
N LYS A 212 -18.70 -14.76 27.36
CA LYS A 212 -17.84 -14.00 28.28
C LYS A 212 -16.92 -14.89 29.08
N GLU A 213 -15.66 -14.51 29.26
CA GLU A 213 -14.67 -15.25 30.06
C GLU A 213 -14.63 -16.76 29.73
N THR A 214 -14.84 -17.13 28.47
CA THR A 214 -15.10 -18.51 28.06
C THR A 214 -14.02 -19.02 27.13
N LEU A 215 -13.66 -20.29 27.29
CA LEU A 215 -12.74 -21.00 26.39
C LEU A 215 -13.56 -21.63 25.26
N ILE A 216 -13.27 -21.27 24.02
CA ILE A 216 -13.88 -21.87 22.83
C ILE A 216 -12.79 -22.57 22.04
N ARG A 217 -12.99 -23.84 21.69
CA ARG A 217 -12.02 -24.54 20.84
C ARG A 217 -12.27 -24.25 19.36
N ASN A 218 -13.46 -24.58 18.86
CA ASN A 218 -13.89 -24.35 17.48
C ASN A 218 -15.23 -23.61 17.41
N GLY A 219 -15.39 -22.72 16.43
CA GLY A 219 -16.67 -22.03 16.19
C GLY A 219 -17.01 -21.83 14.71
N PHE A 220 -18.30 -21.95 14.41
CA PHE A 220 -18.88 -21.73 13.08
C PHE A 220 -20.09 -20.82 13.21
N ILE A 221 -20.05 -19.65 12.58
CA ILE A 221 -21.11 -18.64 12.62
C ILE A 221 -21.57 -18.38 11.19
N LYS A 222 -22.86 -18.61 10.92
CA LYS A 222 -23.46 -18.54 9.57
C LYS A 222 -24.79 -17.80 9.56
N GLY A 223 -25.23 -17.40 8.38
CA GLY A 223 -26.50 -16.69 8.18
C GLY A 223 -26.49 -15.33 8.88
N PHE A 224 -27.65 -14.74 9.19
CA PHE A 224 -27.69 -13.47 9.93
C PHE A 224 -27.49 -13.63 11.44
N SER A 225 -26.65 -14.58 11.85
CA SER A 225 -26.37 -14.83 13.27
C SER A 225 -25.35 -13.82 13.80
N SER A 226 -25.43 -13.55 15.10
CA SER A 226 -24.56 -12.60 15.79
C SER A 226 -23.98 -13.24 17.04
N VAL A 227 -22.65 -13.21 17.17
CA VAL A 227 -21.96 -13.73 18.36
C VAL A 227 -21.04 -12.66 18.93
N ASP A 228 -21.25 -12.33 20.20
CA ASP A 228 -20.41 -11.42 20.98
C ASP A 228 -19.44 -12.23 21.84
N ILE A 229 -18.12 -12.13 21.59
CA ILE A 229 -17.07 -12.81 22.36
C ILE A 229 -16.23 -11.76 23.10
N SER A 230 -16.40 -11.70 24.42
CA SER A 230 -15.82 -10.62 25.22
C SER A 230 -15.18 -11.07 26.54
N GLU A 231 -14.57 -10.12 27.25
CA GLU A 231 -14.09 -10.27 28.64
C GLU A 231 -13.10 -11.43 28.79
N PHE A 232 -11.95 -11.37 28.11
CA PHE A 232 -10.86 -12.37 28.21
C PHE A 232 -11.22 -13.78 27.73
N SER A 233 -12.20 -13.89 26.84
CA SER A 233 -12.49 -15.16 26.17
C SER A 233 -11.34 -15.55 25.24
N THR A 234 -11.10 -16.86 25.13
CA THR A 234 -9.99 -17.40 24.33
C THR A 234 -10.51 -18.40 23.31
N VAL A 235 -10.09 -18.24 22.06
CA VAL A 235 -10.35 -19.17 20.96
C VAL A 235 -9.06 -19.89 20.60
N THR A 236 -8.98 -21.19 20.85
CA THR A 236 -7.70 -21.93 20.75
C THR A 236 -7.41 -22.54 19.40
N GLU A 237 -8.41 -22.75 18.54
CA GLU A 237 -8.19 -23.30 17.18
C GLU A 237 -8.70 -22.34 16.10
N VAL A 238 -10.01 -22.34 15.80
CA VAL A 238 -10.57 -21.51 14.71
C VAL A 238 -11.99 -21.05 14.97
N ILE A 239 -12.30 -19.82 14.53
CA ILE A 239 -13.68 -19.37 14.29
C ILE A 239 -13.86 -18.99 12.81
N SER A 240 -14.88 -19.56 12.16
CA SER A 240 -15.33 -19.19 10.81
C SER A 240 -16.61 -18.35 10.88
N VAL A 241 -16.67 -17.24 10.14
CA VAL A 241 -17.80 -16.32 10.03
C VAL A 241 -18.18 -16.18 8.55
N GLU A 242 -19.37 -16.64 8.18
CA GLU A 242 -19.82 -16.78 6.79
C GLU A 242 -21.26 -16.27 6.62
N ASP A 243 -21.70 -16.09 5.37
CA ASP A 243 -23.11 -15.87 5.01
C ASP A 243 -23.82 -14.71 5.76
N TYR A 244 -23.27 -13.49 5.74
CA TYR A 244 -23.82 -12.31 6.46
C TYR A 244 -23.74 -12.36 7.99
N ALA A 245 -23.04 -13.34 8.56
CA ALA A 245 -22.90 -13.43 10.01
C ALA A 245 -22.05 -12.30 10.59
N SER A 246 -22.29 -11.97 11.86
CA SER A 246 -21.53 -10.98 12.61
C SER A 246 -20.79 -11.59 13.80
N LEU A 247 -19.52 -11.23 13.94
CA LEU A 247 -18.70 -11.56 15.09
C LEU A 247 -18.21 -10.26 15.72
N HIS A 248 -18.55 -10.04 16.99
CA HIS A 248 -18.09 -8.91 17.79
C HIS A 248 -17.11 -9.41 18.83
N THR A 249 -15.95 -8.77 18.93
CA THR A 249 -14.86 -9.23 19.81
C THR A 249 -14.33 -8.09 20.66
N TYR A 250 -14.17 -8.33 21.96
CA TYR A 250 -13.70 -7.32 22.92
C TYR A 250 -12.82 -7.92 24.03
N TYR A 251 -11.57 -7.46 24.16
CA TYR A 251 -10.60 -8.01 25.12
C TYR A 251 -10.44 -9.54 25.04
N SER A 252 -10.34 -10.11 23.83
CA SER A 252 -10.29 -11.56 23.63
C SER A 252 -9.05 -12.01 22.84
N ILE A 253 -8.68 -13.28 22.95
CA ILE A 253 -7.52 -13.87 22.28
C ILE A 253 -7.99 -14.91 21.26
N PHE A 254 -7.50 -14.81 20.02
CA PHE A 254 -7.85 -15.72 18.93
C PHE A 254 -6.62 -16.32 18.27
N GLU A 255 -6.56 -17.65 18.18
CA GLU A 255 -5.56 -18.35 17.38
C GLU A 255 -5.80 -18.11 15.88
N ARG A 256 -7.04 -18.30 15.41
CA ARG A 256 -7.41 -18.10 14.01
C ARG A 256 -8.85 -17.62 13.85
N VAL A 257 -9.04 -16.57 13.05
CA VAL A 257 -10.36 -16.12 12.57
C VAL A 257 -10.39 -16.11 11.06
N ILE A 258 -11.46 -16.65 10.48
CA ILE A 258 -11.74 -16.64 9.04
C ILE A 258 -13.11 -15.97 8.85
N ALA A 259 -13.15 -14.87 8.10
CA ALA A 259 -14.39 -14.19 7.74
C ALA A 259 -14.54 -14.16 6.21
N SER A 260 -15.68 -14.58 5.68
CA SER A 260 -15.98 -14.60 4.24
C SER A 260 -17.45 -14.31 3.94
N GLU A 261 -17.79 -14.13 2.66
CA GLU A 261 -19.19 -14.14 2.17
C GLU A 261 -20.10 -13.12 2.87
N PHE A 262 -19.75 -11.83 2.77
CA PHE A 262 -20.54 -10.74 3.37
C PHE A 262 -20.60 -10.73 4.90
N SER A 263 -19.78 -11.53 5.57
CA SER A 263 -19.65 -11.48 7.03
C SER A 263 -19.12 -10.14 7.51
N THR A 264 -19.45 -9.84 8.77
CA THR A 264 -19.05 -8.63 9.48
C THR A 264 -18.21 -8.99 10.71
N LEU A 265 -17.01 -8.40 10.82
CA LEU A 265 -16.16 -8.53 12.01
C LEU A 265 -15.98 -7.17 12.69
N PHE A 266 -16.40 -7.06 13.93
CA PHE A 266 -16.08 -5.94 14.80
C PHE A 266 -15.09 -6.39 15.87
N SER A 267 -13.95 -5.71 15.99
CA SER A 267 -12.96 -6.02 16.99
C SER A 267 -12.42 -4.79 17.69
N SER A 268 -12.35 -4.85 19.01
CA SER A 268 -11.67 -3.87 19.85
C SER A 268 -10.83 -4.56 20.92
N HIS A 269 -9.63 -4.05 21.19
CA HIS A 269 -8.73 -4.53 22.24
C HIS A 269 -8.42 -6.04 22.23
N SER A 270 -8.45 -6.68 21.05
CA SER A 270 -8.30 -8.13 20.93
C SER A 270 -6.96 -8.52 20.30
N VAL A 271 -6.51 -9.75 20.56
CA VAL A 271 -5.26 -10.30 20.01
C VAL A 271 -5.57 -11.41 19.02
N PHE A 272 -5.03 -11.30 17.81
CA PHE A 272 -5.19 -12.30 16.74
C PHE A 272 -3.84 -12.84 16.30
N ARG A 273 -3.62 -14.16 16.40
CA ARG A 273 -2.43 -14.76 15.81
C ARG A 273 -2.56 -14.89 14.28
N SER A 274 -3.75 -15.21 13.79
CA SER A 274 -4.07 -15.28 12.36
C SER A 274 -5.47 -14.75 12.07
N LEU A 275 -5.58 -13.76 11.19
CA LEU A 275 -6.85 -13.21 10.71
C LEU A 275 -6.93 -13.30 9.19
N LYS A 276 -7.92 -14.01 8.65
CA LYS A 276 -8.17 -14.13 7.21
C LYS A 276 -9.53 -13.53 6.87
N LEU A 277 -9.53 -12.48 6.06
CA LEU A 277 -10.72 -11.81 5.55
C LEU A 277 -10.83 -12.09 4.05
N ALA A 278 -11.84 -12.83 3.62
CA ALA A 278 -12.06 -13.24 2.24
C ALA A 278 -13.29 -12.53 1.64
N GLU A 279 -13.79 -13.04 0.51
CA GLU A 279 -14.54 -12.22 -0.43
C GLU A 279 -15.73 -11.47 0.19
N LYS A 280 -15.81 -10.17 -0.10
CA LYS A 280 -16.92 -9.27 0.27
C LYS A 280 -17.18 -9.15 1.79
N SER A 281 -16.23 -9.51 2.65
CA SER A 281 -16.35 -9.28 4.10
C SER A 281 -16.17 -7.80 4.46
N PHE A 282 -16.85 -7.36 5.51
CA PHE A 282 -16.65 -6.05 6.13
C PHE A 282 -15.98 -6.22 7.49
N SER A 283 -14.94 -5.45 7.79
CA SER A 283 -14.25 -5.56 9.08
C SER A 283 -13.86 -4.20 9.64
N SER A 284 -14.16 -3.98 10.92
CA SER A 284 -13.69 -2.82 11.68
C SER A 284 -12.92 -3.30 12.89
N ILE A 285 -11.62 -3.03 12.89
CA ILE A 285 -10.66 -3.50 13.87
C ILE A 285 -10.02 -2.28 14.53
N SER A 286 -10.06 -2.24 15.85
CA SER A 286 -9.54 -1.16 16.66
C SER A 286 -8.70 -1.70 17.81
N GLU A 287 -7.60 -1.02 18.16
CA GLU A 287 -6.81 -1.33 19.37
C GLU A 287 -6.36 -2.80 19.45
N ALA A 288 -6.13 -3.44 18.31
CA ALA A 288 -5.84 -4.87 18.21
C ALA A 288 -4.35 -5.15 17.98
N VAL A 289 -3.90 -6.32 18.42
CA VAL A 289 -2.57 -6.86 18.07
C VAL A 289 -2.75 -8.05 17.14
N ILE A 290 -2.25 -7.95 15.92
CA ILE A 290 -2.43 -8.97 14.88
C ILE A 290 -1.07 -9.43 14.38
N ALA A 291 -0.74 -10.71 14.56
CA ALA A 291 0.52 -11.25 14.07
C ALA A 291 0.50 -11.44 12.54
N ASN A 292 -0.56 -12.06 12.01
CA ASN A 292 -0.72 -12.28 10.57
C ASN A 292 -2.14 -11.95 10.13
N MET A 293 -2.26 -11.10 9.11
CA MET A 293 -3.53 -10.72 8.52
C MET A 293 -3.48 -10.93 7.01
N VAL A 294 -4.49 -11.59 6.45
CA VAL A 294 -4.65 -11.79 5.01
C VAL A 294 -6.01 -11.26 4.59
N THR A 295 -6.05 -10.32 3.65
CA THR A 295 -7.31 -9.81 3.08
C THR A 295 -7.41 -10.20 1.59
N ALA A 296 -8.60 -10.61 1.14
CA ALA A 296 -8.84 -11.10 -0.22
C ALA A 296 -10.23 -10.75 -0.78
N GLY A 297 -10.32 -10.65 -2.12
CA GLY A 297 -11.59 -10.77 -2.87
C GLY A 297 -12.67 -9.72 -2.60
N GLY A 298 -12.30 -8.43 -2.53
CA GLY A 298 -13.30 -7.37 -2.34
C GLY A 298 -13.66 -7.09 -0.89
N ALA A 299 -12.92 -7.63 0.09
CA ALA A 299 -13.08 -7.26 1.49
C ALA A 299 -12.83 -5.76 1.71
N GLU A 300 -13.62 -5.15 2.59
CA GLU A 300 -13.45 -3.76 3.05
C GLU A 300 -13.07 -3.74 4.53
N VAL A 301 -11.89 -3.18 4.83
CA VAL A 301 -11.25 -3.37 6.13
C VAL A 301 -10.76 -2.05 6.69
N PHE A 302 -11.21 -1.73 7.90
CA PHE A 302 -10.79 -0.58 8.68
C PHE A 302 -9.93 -1.05 9.85
N VAL A 303 -8.67 -0.59 9.92
CA VAL A 303 -7.73 -0.88 11.02
C VAL A 303 -7.40 0.44 11.71
N ARG A 304 -7.68 0.54 13.01
CA ARG A 304 -7.47 1.77 13.80
C ARG A 304 -6.65 1.47 15.05
N ASN A 305 -5.72 2.34 15.45
CA ASN A 305 -4.99 2.23 16.73
C ASN A 305 -4.38 0.84 16.99
N SER A 306 -3.99 0.10 15.94
CA SER A 306 -3.66 -1.33 16.04
C SER A 306 -2.20 -1.59 15.66
N SER A 307 -1.68 -2.74 16.08
CA SER A 307 -0.35 -3.25 15.68
C SER A 307 -0.51 -4.51 14.83
N VAL A 308 -0.16 -4.44 13.54
CA VAL A 308 -0.25 -5.56 12.60
C VAL A 308 1.15 -5.91 12.08
N GLN A 309 1.71 -7.03 12.57
CA GLN A 309 3.07 -7.42 12.25
C GLN A 309 3.28 -7.86 10.81
N ASN A 310 2.29 -8.52 10.19
CA ASN A 310 2.31 -8.89 8.77
C ASN A 310 0.90 -8.79 8.19
N LEU A 311 0.68 -7.84 7.27
CA LEU A 311 -0.57 -7.68 6.54
C LEU A 311 -0.36 -7.98 5.06
N LEU A 312 -0.97 -9.06 4.56
CA LEU A 312 -1.02 -9.41 3.15
C LEU A 312 -2.39 -9.04 2.58
N ALA A 313 -2.46 -7.93 1.84
CA ALA A 313 -3.66 -7.56 1.10
C ALA A 313 -3.59 -8.15 -0.32
N ASN A 314 -4.55 -8.96 -0.72
CA ASN A 314 -4.58 -9.64 -2.02
C ASN A 314 -5.91 -9.37 -2.76
N GLY A 315 -5.90 -9.30 -4.08
CA GLY A 315 -7.11 -9.08 -4.88
C GLY A 315 -7.80 -7.73 -4.60
N THR A 316 -9.05 -7.57 -5.02
CA THR A 316 -9.78 -6.28 -5.09
C THR A 316 -10.24 -5.69 -3.73
N CYS A 317 -9.48 -5.90 -2.65
CA CYS A 317 -9.83 -5.37 -1.32
C CYS A 317 -9.66 -3.85 -1.22
N LYS A 318 -10.37 -3.25 -0.26
CA LYS A 318 -10.24 -1.87 0.21
C LYS A 318 -9.73 -1.89 1.64
N LEU A 319 -8.65 -1.18 1.91
CA LEU A 319 -7.97 -1.19 3.20
C LEU A 319 -7.77 0.24 3.67
N HIS A 320 -8.30 0.55 4.85
CA HIS A 320 -8.16 1.85 5.49
C HIS A 320 -7.46 1.67 6.84
N ILE A 321 -6.22 2.17 6.97
CA ILE A 321 -5.38 2.06 8.16
C ILE A 321 -5.20 3.45 8.77
N PHE A 322 -5.54 3.57 10.06
CA PHE A 322 -5.46 4.82 10.81
C PHE A 322 -4.70 4.63 12.12
N SER A 323 -3.76 5.53 12.42
CA SER A 323 -3.03 5.56 13.70
C SER A 323 -2.49 4.21 14.16
N SER A 324 -1.94 3.42 13.23
CA SER A 324 -1.56 2.02 13.46
C SER A 324 -0.09 1.76 13.11
N VAL A 325 0.46 0.66 13.61
CA VAL A 325 1.79 0.16 13.23
C VAL A 325 1.62 -1.06 12.34
N VAL A 326 2.00 -0.98 11.06
CA VAL A 326 1.70 -2.05 10.10
C VAL A 326 2.89 -2.40 9.20
N LYS A 327 3.18 -3.70 9.03
CA LYS A 327 4.00 -4.19 7.91
C LYS A 327 3.11 -4.66 6.77
N LEU A 328 2.97 -3.85 5.72
CA LEU A 328 2.00 -4.09 4.65
C LEU A 328 2.66 -4.66 3.40
N LYS A 329 2.08 -5.73 2.87
CA LYS A 329 2.31 -6.29 1.55
C LYS A 329 1.02 -6.33 0.75
N ALA A 330 0.83 -5.40 -0.17
CA ALA A 330 -0.35 -5.34 -1.03
C ALA A 330 -0.06 -5.95 -2.41
N ARG A 331 -0.97 -6.80 -2.90
CA ARG A 331 -0.97 -7.45 -4.21
C ARG A 331 -2.34 -7.32 -4.85
N LYS A 332 -2.45 -6.55 -5.93
CA LYS A 332 -3.71 -6.31 -6.67
C LYS A 332 -4.82 -5.62 -5.84
N ALA A 333 -4.47 -4.98 -4.72
CA ALA A 333 -5.41 -4.22 -3.88
C ALA A 333 -6.02 -3.05 -4.67
N SER A 334 -7.32 -2.83 -4.51
CA SER A 334 -8.02 -1.75 -5.21
C SER A 334 -7.82 -0.39 -4.54
N LEU A 335 -7.78 -0.36 -3.22
CA LEU A 335 -7.56 0.88 -2.47
C LEU A 335 -6.80 0.56 -1.20
N VAL A 336 -5.72 1.29 -0.95
CA VAL A 336 -5.08 1.32 0.37
C VAL A 336 -4.90 2.76 0.79
N GLU A 337 -5.58 3.13 1.87
CA GLU A 337 -5.43 4.41 2.54
C GLU A 337 -4.71 4.19 3.87
N VAL A 338 -3.60 4.90 4.08
CA VAL A 338 -2.84 4.89 5.34
C VAL A 338 -2.72 6.32 5.84
N LYS A 339 -3.16 6.56 7.09
CA LYS A 339 -3.20 7.89 7.70
C LYS A 339 -2.76 7.90 9.17
N ASP A 340 -1.98 8.92 9.53
CA ASP A 340 -1.41 9.15 10.86
C ASP A 340 -0.73 7.90 11.48
N SER A 341 -0.12 7.03 10.66
CA SER A 341 0.41 5.71 11.04
C SER A 341 1.94 5.61 10.94
N SER A 342 2.49 4.47 11.38
CA SER A 342 3.89 4.10 11.14
C SER A 342 3.93 2.78 10.39
N CYS A 343 4.47 2.75 9.18
CA CYS A 343 4.41 1.55 8.35
C CYS A 343 5.76 1.17 7.72
N ILE A 344 6.05 -0.13 7.77
CA ILE A 344 7.10 -0.75 6.95
C ILE A 344 6.40 -1.32 5.73
N LEU A 345 6.67 -0.80 4.54
CA LEU A 345 5.84 -1.04 3.37
C LEU A 345 6.61 -1.82 2.30
N HIS A 346 6.09 -2.98 1.88
CA HIS A 346 6.57 -3.66 0.69
C HIS A 346 5.38 -3.91 -0.25
N VAL A 347 5.06 -2.96 -1.11
CA VAL A 347 3.93 -3.06 -2.03
C VAL A 347 4.36 -3.78 -3.32
N TYR A 348 3.51 -4.65 -3.85
CA TYR A 348 3.75 -5.35 -5.12
C TYR A 348 2.45 -5.37 -5.93
N ILE A 349 2.19 -4.34 -6.74
CA ILE A 349 0.95 -4.26 -7.52
C ILE A 349 1.12 -5.02 -8.86
N LEU A 350 0.82 -6.32 -8.85
CA LEU A 350 1.05 -7.20 -10.01
C LEU A 350 -0.08 -7.21 -11.06
N SER A 351 -1.07 -6.32 -11.00
CA SER A 351 -2.11 -6.27 -12.05
C SER A 351 -2.85 -4.94 -12.06
N LYS A 352 -3.68 -4.79 -13.10
CA LYS A 352 -4.51 -3.64 -13.47
C LYS A 352 -5.95 -3.70 -12.92
N PRO A 353 -6.23 -3.48 -11.62
CA PRO A 353 -7.53 -2.95 -11.25
C PRO A 353 -7.63 -1.55 -11.84
N GLU A 354 -8.73 -1.25 -12.53
CA GLU A 354 -8.98 0.05 -13.19
C GLU A 354 -8.94 1.27 -12.24
N GLN A 355 -8.68 1.08 -10.94
CA GLN A 355 -8.69 2.12 -9.90
C GLN A 355 -7.75 1.82 -8.71
N SER A 356 -6.54 1.27 -8.92
CA SER A 356 -5.60 1.05 -7.79
C SER A 356 -5.00 2.36 -7.30
N ALA A 357 -5.47 2.86 -6.14
CA ALA A 357 -4.94 4.05 -5.51
C ALA A 357 -4.30 3.72 -4.15
N LEU A 358 -3.07 4.22 -3.94
CA LEU A 358 -2.41 4.22 -2.64
C LEU A 358 -2.33 5.66 -2.14
N THR A 359 -2.83 5.95 -0.94
CA THR A 359 -2.74 7.29 -0.35
C THR A 359 -2.10 7.22 1.03
N PHE A 360 -1.03 8.00 1.23
CA PHE A 360 -0.31 8.16 2.49
C PHE A 360 -0.39 9.60 2.97
N ARG A 361 -0.81 9.82 4.21
CA ARG A 361 -0.89 11.16 4.81
C ARG A 361 -0.36 11.15 6.25
N ARG A 362 0.69 11.93 6.53
CA ARG A 362 1.31 12.04 7.88
C ARG A 362 1.94 10.74 8.36
N GLU A 363 2.71 10.12 7.48
CA GLU A 363 3.26 8.77 7.71
C GLU A 363 4.76 8.76 7.97
N TYR A 364 5.20 7.78 8.75
CA TYR A 364 6.60 7.33 8.75
C TYR A 364 6.71 6.04 7.91
N VAL A 365 7.34 6.13 6.74
CA VAL A 365 7.51 5.02 5.79
C VAL A 365 8.98 4.61 5.75
N SER A 366 9.33 3.39 6.18
CA SER A 366 10.74 2.96 6.26
C SER A 366 11.33 2.41 4.96
N GLU A 367 10.49 1.97 4.04
CA GLU A 367 10.86 1.45 2.73
C GLU A 367 9.58 1.38 1.94
N TRP A 368 9.62 1.60 0.64
CA TRP A 368 8.55 1.17 -0.24
C TRP A 368 9.09 0.85 -1.62
N LYS A 369 8.55 -0.23 -2.18
CA LYS A 369 8.72 -0.63 -3.56
C LYS A 369 7.35 -0.63 -4.18
N VAL A 370 7.20 -0.07 -5.38
CA VAL A 370 5.96 -0.11 -6.15
C VAL A 370 6.28 -0.56 -7.56
N THR A 371 5.53 -1.54 -8.02
CA THR A 371 5.67 -2.15 -9.34
C THR A 371 4.32 -2.22 -10.02
N GLY A 372 4.22 -1.94 -11.32
CA GLY A 372 3.02 -2.10 -12.16
C GLY A 372 2.05 -0.91 -12.17
N GLU A 373 1.03 -0.91 -13.04
CA GLU A 373 0.11 0.22 -13.23
C GLU A 373 -0.63 0.61 -11.93
N CYS A 374 -0.30 1.77 -11.35
CA CYS A 374 -0.93 2.28 -10.12
C CYS A 374 -0.70 3.79 -9.90
N GLU A 375 -1.62 4.43 -9.18
CA GLU A 375 -1.45 5.80 -8.71
C GLU A 375 -1.09 5.81 -7.22
N VAL A 376 -0.01 6.52 -6.86
CA VAL A 376 0.42 6.67 -5.47
C VAL A 376 0.45 8.15 -5.11
N GLN A 377 -0.20 8.51 -4.00
CA GLN A 377 -0.20 9.85 -3.45
C GLN A 377 0.43 9.84 -2.05
N ILE A 378 1.48 10.64 -1.85
CA ILE A 378 2.16 10.81 -0.56
C ILE A 378 2.09 12.28 -0.18
N THR A 379 1.57 12.61 0.99
CA THR A 379 1.45 14.00 1.46
C THR A 379 1.83 14.16 2.92
N ASN A 380 2.64 15.17 3.23
CA ASN A 380 3.04 15.50 4.60
C ASN A 380 3.67 14.31 5.36
N SER A 381 4.51 13.51 4.71
CA SER A 381 5.08 12.27 5.25
C SER A 381 6.62 12.30 5.30
N TYR A 382 7.19 11.39 6.10
CA TYR A 382 8.63 11.14 6.20
C TYR A 382 8.94 9.73 5.68
N VAL A 383 9.68 9.65 4.57
CA VAL A 383 10.10 8.39 3.95
C VAL A 383 11.58 8.15 4.25
N TYR A 384 11.85 7.32 5.25
CA TYR A 384 13.20 6.99 5.69
C TYR A 384 13.66 5.68 5.06
N GLY A 385 14.43 5.74 3.96
CA GLY A 385 14.92 4.55 3.27
C GLY A 385 14.79 4.67 1.76
N TRP A 386 14.61 3.53 1.09
CA TRP A 386 14.49 3.47 -0.36
C TRP A 386 13.02 3.60 -0.78
N ALA A 387 12.72 4.63 -1.57
CA ALA A 387 11.51 4.74 -2.35
C ALA A 387 11.81 4.29 -3.78
N VAL A 388 11.28 3.16 -4.21
CA VAL A 388 11.57 2.61 -5.55
C VAL A 388 10.29 2.44 -6.34
N THR A 389 10.19 3.08 -7.49
CA THR A 389 9.09 2.93 -8.44
C THR A 389 9.60 2.29 -9.73
N ILE A 390 8.97 1.20 -10.17
CA ILE A 390 9.40 0.42 -11.33
C ILE A 390 8.20 0.03 -12.20
N GLY A 391 8.28 0.24 -13.50
CA GLY A 391 7.34 -0.37 -14.45
C GLY A 391 6.36 0.57 -15.12
N GLU A 392 5.74 0.06 -16.19
CA GLU A 392 4.75 0.76 -17.00
C GLU A 392 3.54 1.22 -16.17
N GLY A 393 3.21 2.51 -16.29
CA GLY A 393 1.99 3.10 -15.75
C GLY A 393 1.98 3.34 -14.23
N VAL A 394 3.13 3.27 -13.55
CA VAL A 394 3.24 3.80 -12.18
C VAL A 394 3.28 5.32 -12.24
N THR A 395 2.31 5.99 -11.58
CA THR A 395 2.33 7.45 -11.40
C THR A 395 2.36 7.77 -9.91
N VAL A 396 3.34 8.55 -9.47
CA VAL A 396 3.51 8.92 -8.07
C VAL A 396 3.47 10.44 -7.92
N SER A 397 2.65 10.92 -6.99
CA SER A 397 2.54 12.33 -6.61
C SER A 397 2.93 12.48 -5.15
N ILE A 398 3.97 13.26 -4.87
CA ILE A 398 4.53 13.47 -3.55
C ILE A 398 4.44 14.97 -3.22
N ARG A 399 3.89 15.33 -2.05
CA ARG A 399 3.79 16.73 -1.61
C ARG A 399 4.20 16.92 -0.15
N ASP A 400 4.82 18.04 0.15
CA ASP A 400 5.10 18.50 1.52
C ASP A 400 5.84 17.44 2.36
N SER A 401 6.73 16.65 1.76
CA SER A 401 7.30 15.45 2.37
C SER A 401 8.83 15.47 2.42
N THR A 402 9.41 14.65 3.29
CA THR A 402 10.87 14.45 3.38
C THR A 402 11.22 13.01 2.99
N LEU A 403 12.22 12.83 2.13
CA LEU A 403 12.62 11.53 1.59
C LEU A 403 14.13 11.34 1.63
N SER A 404 14.60 10.17 2.06
CA SER A 404 16.03 9.83 1.97
C SER A 404 16.45 9.47 0.54
N VAL A 405 15.77 8.51 -0.10
CA VAL A 405 16.08 8.10 -1.47
C VAL A 405 14.79 8.00 -2.27
N LEU A 406 14.76 8.59 -3.46
CA LEU A 406 13.70 8.55 -4.45
C LEU A 406 14.24 7.98 -5.75
N GLU A 407 13.87 6.75 -6.10
CA GLU A 407 14.34 6.03 -7.28
C GLU A 407 13.17 5.72 -8.22
N CYS A 408 13.30 6.17 -9.47
CA CYS A 408 12.33 6.02 -10.54
C CYS A 408 12.96 5.26 -11.71
N LEU A 409 12.41 4.11 -12.07
CA LEU A 409 12.97 3.24 -13.10
C LEU A 409 11.92 2.94 -14.19
N GLU A 410 12.39 2.58 -15.38
CA GLU A 410 11.54 2.21 -16.52
C GLU A 410 10.56 3.34 -16.87
N SER A 411 9.42 3.08 -17.51
CA SER A 411 8.42 4.10 -17.89
C SER A 411 7.54 4.62 -16.75
N SER A 412 8.05 4.63 -15.51
CA SER A 412 7.34 5.19 -14.35
C SER A 412 7.47 6.72 -14.30
N SER A 413 6.47 7.39 -13.72
CA SER A 413 6.48 8.84 -13.56
C SER A 413 6.31 9.26 -12.11
N ILE A 414 7.17 10.17 -11.64
CA ILE A 414 7.10 10.78 -10.32
C ILE A 414 6.98 12.29 -10.46
N THR A 415 6.07 12.89 -9.69
CA THR A 415 6.01 14.32 -9.44
C THR A 415 6.17 14.58 -7.95
N ALA A 416 7.17 15.36 -7.54
CA ALA A 416 7.39 15.74 -6.15
C ALA A 416 7.37 17.26 -6.00
N ARG A 417 6.55 17.79 -5.09
CA ARG A 417 6.37 19.23 -4.86
C ARG A 417 6.59 19.61 -3.40
N ASN A 418 7.34 20.67 -3.14
CA ASN A 418 7.63 21.15 -1.78
C ASN A 418 8.24 20.04 -0.89
N CYS A 419 9.21 19.31 -1.44
CA CYS A 419 9.84 18.19 -0.75
C CYS A 419 11.28 18.51 -0.34
N THR A 420 11.78 17.81 0.68
CA THR A 420 13.22 17.70 0.96
C THR A 420 13.68 16.29 0.64
N ILE A 421 14.64 16.13 -0.26
CA ILE A 421 15.06 14.81 -0.78
C ILE A 421 16.59 14.68 -0.71
N ASP A 422 17.12 13.63 -0.09
CA ASP A 422 18.58 13.46 -0.03
C ASP A 422 19.16 12.93 -1.36
N LEU A 423 18.50 11.95 -1.98
CA LEU A 423 18.95 11.37 -3.25
C LEU A 423 17.77 11.12 -4.19
N VAL A 424 17.85 11.63 -5.41
CA VAL A 424 16.96 11.28 -6.52
C VAL A 424 17.74 10.44 -7.53
N LYS A 425 17.14 9.32 -7.94
CA LYS A 425 17.63 8.42 -8.97
C LYS A 425 16.60 8.24 -10.07
N GLY A 426 17.00 8.37 -11.33
CA GLY A 426 16.14 8.13 -12.49
C GLY A 426 16.84 7.24 -13.51
N GLU A 427 16.22 6.16 -13.97
CA GLU A 427 16.81 5.27 -14.99
C GLU A 427 15.78 4.80 -16.04
N ASP A 428 16.25 4.45 -17.24
CA ASP A 428 15.53 3.64 -18.24
C ASP A 428 14.15 4.15 -18.72
N GLY A 429 14.03 5.43 -19.03
CA GLY A 429 12.81 6.06 -19.58
C GLY A 429 11.87 6.61 -18.52
N ALA A 430 12.33 6.72 -17.27
CA ALA A 430 11.58 7.30 -16.19
C ALA A 430 11.29 8.78 -16.44
N ARG A 431 10.22 9.30 -15.82
CA ARG A 431 9.91 10.74 -15.86
C ARG A 431 9.81 11.30 -14.45
N ILE A 432 10.75 12.17 -14.08
CA ILE A 432 10.82 12.78 -12.76
C ILE A 432 10.58 14.29 -12.89
N ALA A 433 9.55 14.80 -12.22
CA ALA A 433 9.26 16.22 -12.10
C ALA A 433 9.39 16.66 -10.64
N LEU A 434 10.31 17.59 -10.34
CA LEU A 434 10.48 18.17 -9.01
C LEU A 434 10.13 19.66 -9.05
N GLU A 435 9.32 20.11 -8.09
CA GLU A 435 8.85 21.49 -7.99
C GLU A 435 9.03 22.03 -6.56
N LEU A 436 9.51 23.27 -6.40
CA LEU A 436 9.64 23.92 -5.08
C LEU A 436 10.41 23.08 -4.04
N SER A 437 11.34 22.24 -4.49
CA SER A 437 11.93 21.20 -3.64
C SER A 437 13.41 21.46 -3.37
N LYS A 438 13.87 20.99 -2.21
CA LYS A 438 15.30 20.94 -1.85
C LYS A 438 15.82 19.53 -2.09
N VAL A 439 16.84 19.39 -2.93
CA VAL A 439 17.42 18.09 -3.29
C VAL A 439 18.92 18.11 -3.04
N ASN A 440 19.45 17.15 -2.29
CA ASN A 440 20.88 17.09 -2.05
C ASN A 440 21.63 16.51 -3.27
N VAL A 441 21.22 15.34 -3.77
CA VAL A 441 21.85 14.71 -4.95
C VAL A 441 20.82 14.26 -5.97
N VAL A 442 21.06 14.54 -7.25
CA VAL A 442 20.34 13.94 -8.39
C VAL A 442 21.31 13.09 -9.20
N ASN A 443 20.94 11.85 -9.48
CA ASN A 443 21.65 10.93 -10.35
C ASN A 443 20.68 10.30 -11.36
N ALA A 444 20.80 10.63 -12.64
CA ALA A 444 19.73 10.32 -13.58
C ALA A 444 20.31 9.88 -14.94
N SER A 445 19.94 8.69 -15.42
CA SER A 445 20.38 8.10 -16.68
C SER A 445 19.18 7.71 -17.56
N LYS A 446 19.21 7.99 -18.85
CA LYS A 446 18.18 7.71 -19.87
C LYS A 446 16.75 8.07 -19.44
N CYS A 447 16.55 9.15 -18.69
CA CYS A 447 15.23 9.54 -18.17
C CYS A 447 14.89 11.00 -18.53
N ASP A 448 13.65 11.40 -18.31
CA ASP A 448 13.15 12.76 -18.45
C ASP A 448 13.17 13.44 -17.07
N LEU A 449 13.89 14.55 -16.94
CA LEU A 449 14.02 15.27 -15.68
C LEU A 449 13.55 16.72 -15.82
N ILE A 450 12.51 17.09 -15.07
CA ILE A 450 11.91 18.42 -15.04
C ILE A 450 12.11 19.01 -13.65
N LEU A 451 12.75 20.17 -13.56
CA LEU A 451 13.11 20.83 -12.30
C LEU A 451 12.64 22.28 -12.31
N SER A 452 11.66 22.61 -11.46
CA SER A 452 11.13 23.98 -11.33
C SER A 452 11.28 24.51 -9.91
N ASP A 453 11.86 25.70 -9.77
CA ASP A 453 12.01 26.39 -8.50
C ASP A 453 12.66 25.52 -7.40
N CYS A 454 13.63 24.68 -7.80
CA CYS A 454 14.32 23.75 -6.91
C CYS A 454 15.67 24.31 -6.44
N ASN A 455 16.10 23.87 -5.25
CA ASN A 455 17.46 24.09 -4.76
C ASN A 455 18.20 22.75 -4.71
N ILE A 456 19.23 22.61 -5.55
CA ILE A 456 19.94 21.34 -5.77
C ILE A 456 21.41 21.50 -5.41
N SER A 457 21.90 20.70 -4.47
CA SER A 457 23.32 20.73 -4.11
C SER A 457 24.20 20.09 -5.18
N LYS A 458 23.85 18.89 -5.65
CA LYS A 458 24.70 18.19 -6.63
C LYS A 458 23.89 17.42 -7.68
N ILE A 459 24.34 17.49 -8.93
CA ILE A 459 23.85 16.64 -10.02
C ILE A 459 25.02 15.84 -10.61
N VAL A 460 24.83 14.53 -10.76
CA VAL A 460 25.86 13.59 -11.26
C VAL A 460 25.25 12.65 -12.30
N GLY A 461 26.06 12.18 -13.25
CA GLY A 461 25.73 11.00 -14.04
C GLY A 461 24.59 11.19 -15.05
N LEU A 462 24.35 12.42 -15.49
CA LEU A 462 23.29 12.74 -16.45
C LEU A 462 23.56 12.14 -17.83
N GLU A 463 22.95 11.02 -18.15
CA GLU A 463 22.61 10.66 -19.53
C GLU A 463 21.10 10.91 -19.62
N LEU A 464 20.55 11.87 -20.36
CA LEU A 464 19.11 12.15 -20.30
C LEU A 464 18.50 12.22 -21.69
N ASN A 465 17.21 11.90 -21.80
CA ASN A 465 16.46 12.08 -23.04
C ASN A 465 16.00 13.53 -23.17
N GLU A 466 15.55 14.12 -22.06
CA GLU A 466 15.11 15.51 -21.95
C GLU A 466 15.46 16.04 -20.55
N LEU A 467 15.99 17.25 -20.49
CA LEU A 467 16.33 17.95 -19.25
C LEU A 467 15.82 19.37 -19.33
N ASP A 468 14.98 19.73 -18.37
CA ASP A 468 14.28 21.01 -18.33
C ASP A 468 14.47 21.65 -16.95
N PHE A 469 15.21 22.74 -16.89
CA PHE A 469 15.36 23.55 -15.67
C PHE A 469 14.61 24.86 -15.79
N TYR A 470 13.90 25.25 -14.73
CA TYR A 470 13.23 26.54 -14.61
C TYR A 470 13.49 27.14 -13.23
N ASN A 471 14.00 28.37 -13.17
CA ASN A 471 14.17 29.17 -11.95
C ASN A 471 14.82 28.43 -10.77
N SER A 472 15.73 27.50 -11.04
CA SER A 472 16.36 26.66 -10.01
C SER A 472 17.77 27.15 -9.67
N SER A 473 18.27 26.79 -8.49
CA SER A 473 19.66 27.02 -8.07
C SER A 473 20.40 25.70 -7.96
N ILE A 474 21.60 25.63 -8.56
CA ILE A 474 22.43 24.42 -8.55
C ILE A 474 23.83 24.78 -8.03
N GLU A 475 24.28 24.11 -6.96
CA GLU A 475 25.62 24.35 -6.41
C GLU A 475 26.69 23.69 -7.29
N GLU A 476 26.52 22.41 -7.66
CA GLU A 476 27.45 21.66 -8.51
C GLU A 476 26.69 20.79 -9.52
N ALA A 477 26.99 20.94 -10.81
CA ALA A 477 26.49 20.06 -11.87
C ALA A 477 27.65 19.41 -12.61
N ILE A 478 27.67 18.07 -12.65
CA ILE A 478 28.57 17.27 -13.48
C ILE A 478 27.74 16.53 -14.52
N ILE A 479 27.94 16.90 -15.78
CA ILE A 479 27.16 16.40 -16.91
C ILE A 479 28.06 15.56 -17.82
N MET A 480 27.69 14.29 -18.04
CA MET A 480 28.36 13.36 -18.97
C MET A 480 27.44 13.15 -20.19
N PRO A 481 27.88 12.60 -21.34
CA PRO A 481 27.45 13.11 -22.65
C PRO A 481 25.93 13.02 -22.87
N LEU A 482 25.34 14.18 -23.17
CA LEU A 482 23.92 14.38 -23.45
C LEU A 482 23.64 14.33 -24.96
N THR A 483 22.50 13.79 -25.36
CA THR A 483 21.84 14.14 -26.62
C THR A 483 20.66 15.07 -26.31
N ASN A 484 20.65 16.31 -26.85
CA ASN A 484 19.58 17.31 -26.73
C ASN A 484 19.23 17.81 -25.29
N CYS A 485 20.02 18.76 -24.75
CA CYS A 485 19.72 19.39 -23.45
C CYS A 485 19.50 20.90 -23.57
N SER A 486 18.45 21.40 -22.92
CA SER A 486 18.15 22.84 -22.78
C SER A 486 18.21 23.27 -21.32
N ILE A 487 18.99 24.29 -20.98
CA ILE A 487 19.11 24.84 -19.63
C ILE A 487 18.69 26.31 -19.68
N THR A 488 17.50 26.63 -19.18
CA THR A 488 16.92 27.97 -19.29
C THR A 488 16.66 28.59 -17.90
N LYS A 489 17.06 29.85 -17.68
CA LYS A 489 16.82 30.61 -16.43
C LYS A 489 17.33 29.91 -15.15
N VAL A 490 18.61 29.54 -15.11
CA VAL A 490 19.21 28.85 -13.95
C VAL A 490 20.35 29.68 -13.35
N ASN A 491 20.45 29.69 -12.02
CA ASN A 491 21.65 30.16 -11.34
C ASN A 491 22.54 28.96 -10.99
N ILE A 492 23.73 28.87 -11.58
CA ILE A 492 24.63 27.73 -11.42
C ILE A 492 25.96 28.21 -10.83
N ASN A 493 26.35 27.67 -9.67
CA ASN A 493 27.64 28.01 -9.07
C ASN A 493 28.79 27.33 -9.81
N SER A 494 28.71 26.03 -10.08
CA SER A 494 29.73 25.33 -10.85
C SER A 494 29.11 24.35 -11.83
N LEU A 495 29.37 24.55 -13.12
CA LEU A 495 28.95 23.67 -14.22
C LEU A 495 30.17 22.98 -14.81
N THR A 496 30.20 21.66 -14.78
CA THR A 496 31.23 20.84 -15.42
C THR A 496 30.57 19.99 -16.51
N ILE A 497 31.04 20.15 -17.75
CA ILE A 497 30.56 19.40 -18.91
C ILE A 497 31.72 18.55 -19.43
N GLN A 498 31.57 17.23 -19.37
CA GLN A 498 32.58 16.28 -19.80
C GLN A 498 32.06 15.41 -20.94
N SER A 499 32.77 15.42 -22.07
CA SER A 499 32.58 14.45 -23.15
C SER A 499 33.71 13.41 -23.13
N ASN A 500 33.37 12.15 -22.86
CA ASN A 500 34.32 11.05 -22.77
C ASN A 500 34.47 10.25 -24.09
N SER A 501 33.75 10.62 -25.16
CA SER A 501 33.74 9.84 -26.40
C SER A 501 34.85 10.26 -27.37
N SER A 502 35.77 9.35 -27.66
CA SER A 502 36.72 9.42 -28.78
C SER A 502 36.09 9.05 -30.13
N SER A 503 34.81 8.68 -30.15
CA SER A 503 34.05 8.23 -31.33
C SER A 503 33.20 9.34 -31.95
N ILE A 504 33.11 9.30 -33.29
CA ILE A 504 32.67 10.35 -34.21
C ILE A 504 31.12 10.50 -34.28
N PHE A 505 30.40 10.51 -33.15
CA PHE A 505 28.94 10.67 -33.19
C PHE A 505 28.40 11.75 -32.24
N GLU A 506 27.66 12.65 -32.91
CA GLU A 506 26.56 13.50 -32.46
C GLU A 506 26.85 14.77 -31.64
N HIS A 507 26.28 15.86 -32.14
CA HIS A 507 26.38 17.21 -31.62
C HIS A 507 25.72 17.29 -30.24
N VAL A 508 26.50 17.14 -29.17
CA VAL A 508 26.07 17.59 -27.84
C VAL A 508 25.85 19.09 -27.93
N LEU A 509 24.60 19.54 -28.03
CA LEU A 509 24.22 20.94 -27.92
C LEU A 509 23.76 21.18 -26.48
N VAL A 510 24.49 22.06 -25.78
CA VAL A 510 24.06 22.58 -24.48
C VAL A 510 23.60 24.01 -24.71
N ASP A 511 22.31 24.28 -24.53
CA ASP A 511 21.78 25.65 -24.62
C ASP A 511 21.65 26.26 -23.23
N LEU A 512 22.39 27.35 -22.98
CA LEU A 512 22.38 28.11 -21.73
C LEU A 512 21.66 29.44 -21.97
N ALA A 513 20.38 29.51 -21.64
CA ALA A 513 19.57 30.71 -21.83
C ALA A 513 19.29 31.44 -20.51
N LYS A 514 19.39 32.78 -20.47
CA LYS A 514 18.96 33.66 -19.36
C LYS A 514 19.51 33.28 -17.97
N SER A 515 20.75 32.80 -17.91
CA SER A 515 21.35 32.17 -16.73
C SER A 515 22.52 32.95 -16.15
N ASN A 516 22.79 32.83 -14.85
CA ASN A 516 24.00 33.36 -14.20
C ASN A 516 24.87 32.19 -13.73
N ILE A 517 26.10 32.11 -14.25
CA ILE A 517 26.98 30.98 -14.05
C ILE A 517 28.30 31.45 -13.46
N THR A 518 28.63 30.98 -12.26
CA THR A 518 29.87 31.40 -11.58
C THR A 518 31.10 30.73 -12.21
N ARG A 519 31.01 29.46 -12.58
CA ARG A 519 32.10 28.74 -13.25
C ARG A 519 31.57 27.71 -14.24
N ILE A 520 32.17 27.66 -15.43
CA ILE A 520 32.01 26.58 -16.42
C ILE A 520 33.36 25.89 -16.62
N LEU A 521 33.39 24.57 -16.60
CA LEU A 521 34.48 23.73 -17.08
C LEU A 521 33.99 22.88 -18.26
N LEU A 522 34.58 23.05 -19.44
CA LEU A 522 34.29 22.25 -20.63
C LEU A 522 35.48 21.35 -20.97
N THR A 523 35.21 20.07 -21.24
CA THR A 523 36.22 19.13 -21.75
C THR A 523 35.69 18.28 -22.90
N GLY A 524 36.53 17.97 -23.89
CA GLY A 524 36.20 17.10 -25.03
C GLY A 524 35.48 17.81 -26.17
N ILE A 525 34.70 17.06 -26.96
CA ILE A 525 34.02 17.59 -28.17
C ILE A 525 32.56 17.93 -27.88
N THR A 526 32.20 19.22 -27.80
CA THR A 526 30.80 19.67 -27.56
C THR A 526 30.48 21.02 -28.22
N ASN A 527 29.22 21.27 -28.57
CA ASN A 527 28.73 22.59 -28.99
C ASN A 527 27.98 23.25 -27.81
N LEU A 528 28.32 24.50 -27.54
CA LEU A 528 27.72 25.29 -26.46
C LEU A 528 26.99 26.49 -27.06
N ALA A 529 25.71 26.66 -26.77
CA ALA A 529 25.00 27.90 -27.01
C ALA A 529 24.83 28.66 -25.68
N ILE A 530 25.08 29.97 -25.70
CA ILE A 530 24.94 30.86 -24.54
C ILE A 530 24.08 32.05 -24.98
N GLU A 531 22.84 32.08 -24.54
CA GLU A 531 21.86 33.13 -24.85
C GLU A 531 21.53 33.95 -23.59
N GLU A 532 21.64 35.28 -23.67
CA GLU A 532 21.24 36.22 -22.62
C GLU A 532 21.76 35.86 -21.21
N SER A 533 22.92 35.21 -21.15
CA SER A 533 23.49 34.64 -19.92
C SER A 533 24.80 35.32 -19.52
N THR A 534 25.12 35.29 -18.24
CA THR A 534 26.41 35.75 -17.69
C THR A 534 27.24 34.57 -17.21
N VAL A 535 28.48 34.45 -17.71
CA VAL A 535 29.46 33.47 -17.24
C VAL A 535 30.63 34.19 -16.59
N ASN A 536 30.89 33.92 -15.32
CA ASN A 536 31.95 34.61 -14.60
C ASN A 536 33.32 34.03 -14.92
N VAL A 537 33.48 32.70 -14.77
CA VAL A 537 34.72 31.97 -15.10
C VAL A 537 34.43 30.88 -16.12
N MET A 538 35.27 30.76 -17.15
CA MET A 538 35.19 29.68 -18.15
C MET A 538 36.55 28.98 -18.26
N ILE A 539 36.56 27.66 -18.08
CA ILE A 539 37.75 26.81 -18.21
C ILE A 539 37.51 25.83 -19.34
N LEU A 540 38.41 25.82 -20.31
CA LEU A 540 38.34 25.01 -21.53
C LEU A 540 39.56 24.10 -21.52
N ASN A 541 39.37 22.82 -21.25
CA ASN A 541 40.47 21.86 -21.09
C ASN A 541 40.29 20.72 -22.10
N SER A 542 41.20 20.63 -23.07
CA SER A 542 41.05 19.75 -24.25
C SER A 542 39.69 19.91 -24.95
N TYR A 543 39.17 21.13 -24.99
CA TYR A 543 37.88 21.45 -25.59
C TYR A 543 37.99 21.63 -27.11
N ASN A 544 37.11 20.97 -27.87
CA ASN A 544 37.03 21.11 -29.32
C ASN A 544 35.58 21.22 -29.79
N GLY A 545 35.16 22.38 -30.27
CA GLY A 545 33.76 22.57 -30.67
C GLY A 545 33.40 24.01 -31.02
N THR A 546 32.11 24.32 -31.00
CA THR A 546 31.61 25.68 -31.26
C THR A 546 30.90 26.25 -30.04
N ILE A 547 31.26 27.47 -29.63
CA ILE A 547 30.55 28.28 -28.65
C ILE A 547 29.76 29.36 -29.40
N CYS A 548 28.45 29.19 -29.52
CA CYS A 548 27.53 30.17 -30.08
C CYS A 548 27.03 31.10 -28.98
N THR A 549 27.05 32.41 -29.23
CA THR A 549 26.66 33.42 -28.22
C THR A 549 25.60 34.36 -28.77
N VAL A 550 24.57 34.64 -27.97
CA VAL A 550 23.50 35.58 -28.29
C VAL A 550 23.31 36.48 -27.07
N ASN A 551 23.93 37.66 -27.07
CA ASN A 551 23.94 38.57 -25.90
C ASN A 551 24.57 37.91 -24.63
N ALA A 552 25.55 37.03 -24.79
CA ALA A 552 26.27 36.44 -23.66
C ALA A 552 27.25 37.45 -23.05
N THR A 553 27.45 37.41 -21.73
CA THR A 553 28.41 38.26 -21.02
C THR A 553 29.45 37.41 -20.27
N LEU A 554 30.75 37.71 -20.47
CA LEU A 554 31.87 37.12 -19.73
C LEU A 554 32.47 38.18 -18.77
N ARG A 555 32.63 37.85 -17.47
CA ARG A 555 32.95 38.87 -16.43
C ARG A 555 34.29 38.76 -15.69
N SER A 556 34.92 37.60 -15.58
CA SER A 556 36.21 37.48 -14.89
C SER A 556 37.32 36.99 -15.81
N PHE A 557 37.39 35.69 -16.07
CA PHE A 557 38.46 35.15 -16.90
C PHE A 557 38.10 33.88 -17.66
N ILE A 558 38.87 33.65 -18.74
CA ILE A 558 38.90 32.39 -19.48
C ILE A 558 40.26 31.72 -19.25
N LYS A 559 40.25 30.40 -19.01
CA LYS A 559 41.43 29.54 -18.96
C LYS A 559 41.35 28.49 -20.08
N ILE A 560 42.41 28.31 -20.85
CA ILE A 560 42.42 27.45 -22.05
C ILE A 560 43.65 26.54 -22.00
N GLU A 561 43.41 25.23 -22.00
CA GLU A 561 44.42 24.22 -21.68
C GLU A 561 44.34 23.00 -22.62
N ASN A 562 45.43 22.22 -22.63
CA ASN A 562 45.58 20.89 -23.20
C ASN A 562 45.09 20.77 -24.65
N GLY A 563 45.62 21.61 -25.55
CA GLY A 563 45.35 21.53 -26.99
C GLY A 563 43.93 21.90 -27.42
N SER A 564 43.23 22.69 -26.63
CA SER A 564 41.86 23.14 -26.96
C SER A 564 41.83 23.90 -28.30
N PHE A 565 40.94 23.49 -29.21
CA PHE A 565 40.73 24.17 -30.50
C PHE A 565 39.25 24.33 -30.79
N PHE A 566 38.73 25.56 -30.71
CA PHE A 566 37.29 25.81 -30.79
C PHE A 566 36.95 27.10 -31.53
N TYR A 567 35.66 27.25 -31.85
CA TYR A 567 35.11 28.36 -32.61
C TYR A 567 34.07 29.14 -31.80
N ILE A 568 34.29 30.44 -31.57
CA ILE A 568 33.30 31.32 -30.96
C ILE A 568 32.51 32.07 -32.06
N LYS A 569 31.18 32.03 -32.00
CA LYS A 569 30.27 32.76 -32.90
C LYS A 569 29.33 33.69 -32.15
N GLY A 570 28.85 34.72 -32.85
CA GLY A 570 27.75 35.57 -32.38
C GLY A 570 28.16 36.74 -31.47
N LYS A 571 27.19 37.20 -30.66
CA LYS A 571 27.29 38.45 -29.90
C LYS A 571 27.75 38.18 -28.47
N LEU A 572 28.95 38.65 -28.15
CA LEU A 572 29.65 38.45 -26.88
C LEU A 572 30.06 39.78 -26.27
N ASN A 573 29.71 40.00 -25.01
CA ASN A 573 30.21 41.09 -24.18
C ASN A 573 31.29 40.53 -23.24
N SER A 574 32.54 40.93 -23.42
CA SER A 574 33.71 40.44 -22.68
C SER A 574 34.62 41.56 -22.19
N SER A 575 34.19 42.82 -22.22
CA SER A 575 34.94 43.99 -21.76
C SER A 575 35.45 43.92 -20.31
N SER A 576 34.81 43.14 -19.44
CA SER A 576 35.27 42.85 -18.08
C SER A 576 36.11 41.56 -17.94
N CYS A 577 36.28 40.80 -19.01
CA CYS A 577 36.93 39.49 -19.00
C CYS A 577 38.42 39.57 -19.39
N SER A 578 39.23 38.70 -18.79
CA SER A 578 40.66 38.53 -19.10
C SER A 578 40.97 37.09 -19.52
N ILE A 579 42.09 36.87 -20.21
CA ILE A 579 42.61 35.50 -20.42
C ILE A 579 43.63 35.24 -19.31
N MET A 580 43.35 34.25 -18.47
CA MET A 580 44.21 33.91 -17.33
C MET A 580 45.34 32.97 -17.72
N ALA A 581 45.07 31.96 -18.55
CA ALA A 581 46.10 31.08 -19.10
C ALA A 581 45.68 30.52 -20.46
N TRP A 582 46.68 30.31 -21.31
CA TRP A 582 46.58 29.77 -22.66
C TRP A 582 47.84 28.95 -22.94
N GLU A 583 47.71 27.64 -23.12
CA GLU A 583 48.85 26.75 -23.42
C GLU A 583 49.22 26.77 -24.91
N ASP A 584 50.50 26.52 -25.23
CA ASP A 584 51.13 26.80 -26.53
C ASP A 584 50.50 26.10 -27.76
N ASP A 585 49.63 25.10 -27.55
CA ASP A 585 48.95 24.35 -28.59
C ASP A 585 47.45 24.70 -28.77
N CYS A 586 46.93 25.59 -27.92
CA CYS A 586 45.54 26.02 -27.95
C CYS A 586 45.27 27.05 -29.05
N LYS A 587 44.10 27.00 -29.69
CA LYS A 587 43.72 27.90 -30.79
C LYS A 587 42.24 28.30 -30.70
N ILE A 588 41.93 29.54 -31.04
CA ILE A 588 40.55 30.02 -31.10
C ILE A 588 40.24 30.58 -32.47
N LYS A 589 39.22 30.05 -33.13
CA LYS A 589 38.58 30.73 -34.25
C LYS A 589 37.47 31.62 -33.69
N ARG A 590 37.33 32.87 -34.16
CA ARG A 590 36.28 33.77 -33.68
C ARG A 590 35.63 34.54 -34.82
N GLU A 591 34.30 34.56 -34.82
CA GLU A 591 33.48 35.39 -35.71
C GLU A 591 33.31 36.79 -35.10
N PHE A 592 33.62 37.82 -35.89
CA PHE A 592 33.30 39.20 -35.56
C PHE A 592 32.27 39.73 -36.54
N THR A 593 31.28 40.45 -36.02
CA THR A 593 30.44 41.35 -36.82
C THR A 593 30.99 42.76 -36.66
N ILE A 594 31.49 43.36 -37.73
CA ILE A 594 31.99 44.74 -37.76
C ILE A 594 30.88 45.62 -38.34
N ILE A 595 30.49 46.67 -37.61
CA ILE A 595 29.46 47.62 -38.04
C ILE A 595 30.13 48.97 -38.30
N MET A 596 29.98 49.45 -39.53
CA MET A 596 30.44 50.75 -39.97
C MET A 596 29.28 51.74 -39.94
N GLN A 597 29.46 52.84 -39.21
CA GLN A 597 28.45 53.87 -39.12
C GLN A 597 29.03 55.28 -39.18
N ASN A 598 28.18 56.25 -39.48
CA ASN A 598 28.45 57.67 -39.37
C ASN A 598 27.26 58.33 -38.67
N ASP A 599 27.43 58.84 -37.46
CA ASP A 599 26.35 59.40 -36.64
C ASP A 599 25.18 58.40 -36.49
N SER A 600 25.49 57.14 -36.18
CA SER A 600 24.54 56.01 -36.10
C SER A 600 23.84 55.59 -37.41
N LEU A 601 24.19 56.20 -38.56
CA LEU A 601 23.71 55.74 -39.88
C LEU A 601 24.66 54.70 -40.49
N PRO A 602 24.15 53.56 -40.99
CA PRO A 602 24.99 52.50 -41.55
C PRO A 602 25.69 52.94 -42.84
N LEU A 603 26.98 52.63 -42.95
CA LEU A 603 27.79 52.92 -44.13
C LEU A 603 27.94 51.67 -45.00
N LYS A 604 27.17 51.61 -46.10
CA LYS A 604 27.19 50.50 -47.07
C LYS A 604 28.36 50.57 -48.05
N ASN A 605 28.79 49.40 -48.55
CA ASN A 605 29.81 49.25 -49.61
C ASN A 605 31.17 49.90 -49.26
N VAL A 606 31.50 49.99 -47.97
CA VAL A 606 32.79 50.47 -47.46
C VAL A 606 33.81 49.35 -47.50
N ASN A 607 35.01 49.63 -48.02
CA ASN A 607 36.11 48.66 -48.01
C ASN A 607 36.62 48.47 -46.57
N VAL A 608 36.65 47.22 -46.12
CA VAL A 608 37.22 46.81 -44.85
C VAL A 608 38.35 45.83 -45.16
N THR A 609 39.55 46.12 -44.68
CA THR A 609 40.72 45.26 -44.83
C THR A 609 41.31 45.00 -43.45
N ILE A 610 41.61 43.75 -43.13
CA ILE A 610 42.19 43.36 -41.85
C ILE A 610 43.63 42.93 -42.06
N TYR A 611 44.50 43.44 -41.23
CA TYR A 611 45.93 43.13 -41.20
C TYR A 611 46.29 42.42 -39.90
N ASP A 612 47.27 41.51 -39.95
CA ASP A 612 47.93 41.00 -38.76
C ASP A 612 48.90 42.04 -38.17
N ALA A 613 49.53 41.70 -37.04
CA ALA A 613 50.51 42.58 -36.38
C ALA A 613 51.77 42.86 -37.20
N ASN A 614 52.06 42.05 -38.23
CA ASN A 614 53.20 42.23 -39.14
C ASN A 614 52.82 43.10 -40.36
N GLY A 615 51.57 43.56 -40.45
CA GLY A 615 51.06 44.32 -41.59
C GLY A 615 50.70 43.44 -42.80
N ASN A 616 50.63 42.12 -42.65
CA ASN A 616 50.15 41.25 -43.72
C ASN A 616 48.63 41.30 -43.77
N LYS A 617 48.08 41.40 -44.98
CA LYS A 617 46.63 41.36 -45.18
C LYS A 617 46.11 39.95 -44.91
N VAL A 618 45.25 39.79 -43.91
CA VAL A 618 44.62 38.51 -43.55
C VAL A 618 43.22 38.35 -44.12
N TRP A 619 42.49 39.46 -44.32
CA TRP A 619 41.14 39.44 -44.85
C TRP A 619 40.79 40.77 -45.53
N SER A 620 39.89 40.76 -46.51
CA SER A 620 39.32 42.00 -47.08
C SER A 620 37.91 41.74 -47.60
N GLY A 621 37.04 42.73 -47.46
CA GLY A 621 35.66 42.67 -47.96
C GLY A 621 35.02 44.05 -47.95
N LYS A 622 33.69 44.06 -48.13
CA LYS A 622 32.89 45.28 -48.13
C LYS A 622 31.68 45.15 -47.22
N THR A 623 31.25 46.26 -46.64
CA THR A 623 30.02 46.29 -45.85
C THR A 623 28.76 46.11 -46.70
N ASP A 624 27.78 45.43 -46.13
CA ASP A 624 26.45 45.23 -46.71
C ASP A 624 25.55 46.48 -46.59
N ILE A 625 24.26 46.33 -46.87
CA ILE A 625 23.29 47.43 -46.81
C ILE A 625 23.07 47.97 -45.39
N ASP A 626 23.30 47.13 -44.38
CA ASP A 626 23.19 47.46 -42.96
C ASP A 626 24.52 48.02 -42.41
N GLY A 627 25.50 48.25 -43.28
CA GLY A 627 26.83 48.72 -42.90
C GLY A 627 27.65 47.66 -42.17
N SER A 628 27.25 46.40 -42.25
CA SER A 628 27.85 45.29 -41.49
C SER A 628 28.77 44.43 -42.36
N VAL A 629 29.73 43.77 -41.74
CA VAL A 629 30.46 42.66 -42.36
C VAL A 629 30.88 41.62 -41.31
N LYS A 630 30.73 40.34 -41.65
CA LYS A 630 31.16 39.22 -40.81
C LYS A 630 32.52 38.69 -41.24
N VAL A 631 33.39 38.44 -40.26
CA VAL A 631 34.74 37.93 -40.50
C VAL A 631 35.11 36.88 -39.46
N ASP A 632 35.73 35.81 -39.91
CA ASP A 632 36.32 34.77 -39.07
C ASP A 632 37.83 34.99 -38.95
N LEU A 633 38.33 35.17 -37.73
CA LEU A 633 39.77 35.33 -37.45
C LEU A 633 40.27 34.18 -36.56
N LEU A 634 41.49 33.69 -36.83
CA LEU A 634 42.15 32.65 -36.04
C LEU A 634 43.15 33.31 -35.08
N PHE A 635 43.05 33.03 -33.79
CA PHE A 635 43.96 33.49 -32.75
C PHE A 635 44.78 32.28 -32.27
N PRO A 636 46.08 32.21 -32.63
CA PRO A 636 46.97 31.14 -32.18
C PRO A 636 47.46 31.33 -30.74
N ASP A 637 47.41 32.55 -30.21
CA ASP A 637 47.87 32.91 -28.86
C ASP A 637 47.06 34.11 -28.32
N PRO A 638 47.08 34.39 -27.00
CA PRO A 638 46.27 35.46 -26.40
C PRO A 638 46.77 36.88 -26.74
N GLY A 639 48.02 37.01 -27.19
CA GLY A 639 48.64 38.29 -27.57
C GLY A 639 48.37 38.68 -29.02
N THR A 640 47.73 37.82 -29.81
CA THR A 640 47.41 38.10 -31.22
C THR A 640 46.44 39.28 -31.34
N VAL A 641 46.89 40.31 -32.06
CA VAL A 641 46.10 41.50 -32.40
C VAL A 641 45.96 41.61 -33.91
N TYR A 642 44.74 41.86 -34.37
CA TYR A 642 44.43 42.21 -35.74
C TYR A 642 44.06 43.69 -35.86
N TYR A 643 44.37 44.31 -36.98
CA TYR A 643 44.06 45.72 -37.25
C TYR A 643 43.05 45.83 -38.39
N VAL A 644 41.85 46.30 -38.08
CA VAL A 644 40.82 46.61 -39.07
C VAL A 644 41.08 47.98 -39.64
N HIS A 645 41.41 48.04 -40.92
CA HIS A 645 41.56 49.25 -41.70
C HIS A 645 40.31 49.48 -42.52
N VAL A 646 39.75 50.67 -42.38
CA VAL A 646 38.55 51.09 -43.09
C VAL A 646 38.87 52.38 -43.84
N GLU A 647 38.66 52.36 -45.15
CA GLU A 647 38.88 53.53 -46.01
C GLU A 647 37.55 54.21 -46.34
N VAL A 648 37.37 55.43 -45.84
CA VAL A 648 36.18 56.26 -46.11
C VAL A 648 36.65 57.69 -46.41
N ASN A 649 36.25 58.25 -47.56
CA ASN A 649 36.58 59.62 -47.96
C ASN A 649 38.09 59.96 -47.90
N ASN A 650 38.94 59.07 -48.41
CA ASN A 650 40.42 59.17 -48.38
C ASN A 650 41.02 59.23 -46.96
N ARG A 651 40.30 58.78 -45.93
CA ARG A 651 40.81 58.59 -44.57
C ARG A 651 40.80 57.12 -44.24
N THR A 652 41.89 56.65 -43.65
CA THR A 652 41.99 55.30 -43.09
C THR A 652 41.72 55.38 -41.59
N ILE A 653 40.71 54.66 -41.12
CA ILE A 653 40.46 54.45 -39.69
C ILE A 653 40.99 53.07 -39.34
N THR A 654 41.81 53.00 -38.30
CA THR A 654 42.37 51.75 -37.79
C THR A 654 41.78 51.43 -36.43
N LYS A 655 41.24 50.21 -36.27
CA LYS A 655 40.76 49.68 -34.99
C LYS A 655 41.42 48.33 -34.70
N ALA A 656 42.04 48.19 -33.53
CA ALA A 656 42.58 46.91 -33.09
C ALA A 656 41.43 45.96 -32.66
N ILE A 657 41.52 44.70 -33.06
CA ILE A 657 40.68 43.59 -32.64
C ILE A 657 41.54 42.59 -31.87
N THR A 658 41.09 42.23 -30.68
CA THR A 658 41.66 41.17 -29.85
C THR A 658 40.64 40.06 -29.64
N VAL A 659 41.11 38.89 -29.19
CA VAL A 659 40.29 37.70 -29.01
C VAL A 659 39.13 37.85 -28.02
N LEU A 660 39.17 38.80 -27.07
CA LEU A 660 38.09 39.13 -26.11
C LEU A 660 37.44 40.51 -26.39
N MET A 661 37.55 41.06 -27.59
CA MET A 661 36.85 42.30 -27.94
C MET A 661 35.33 42.09 -28.04
N ASP A 662 34.51 43.02 -27.55
CA ASP A 662 33.05 42.92 -27.67
C ASP A 662 32.59 42.83 -29.13
N THR A 663 31.57 42.01 -29.40
CA THR A 663 30.88 41.95 -30.70
C THR A 663 29.45 42.51 -30.57
N PRO A 664 28.93 43.27 -31.53
CA PRO A 664 29.59 43.74 -32.75
C PRO A 664 30.67 44.81 -32.47
N VAL A 665 31.69 44.85 -33.32
CA VAL A 665 32.72 45.90 -33.31
C VAL A 665 32.19 47.11 -34.08
N VAL A 666 31.86 48.19 -33.37
CA VAL A 666 31.33 49.42 -33.98
C VAL A 666 32.48 50.38 -34.30
N ILE A 667 32.55 50.83 -35.55
CA ILE A 667 33.49 51.86 -36.02
C ILE A 667 32.68 53.05 -36.52
N ASP A 668 32.71 54.15 -35.77
CA ASP A 668 32.00 55.38 -36.10
C ASP A 668 32.92 56.42 -36.75
N VAL A 669 32.61 56.78 -37.99
CA VAL A 669 33.41 57.67 -38.84
C VAL A 669 33.18 59.16 -38.51
N SER A 670 32.13 59.50 -37.75
CA SER A 670 31.77 60.88 -37.36
C SER A 670 32.74 61.51 -36.38
N THR A 671 33.54 60.70 -35.67
CA THR A 671 34.40 61.18 -34.58
C THR A 671 35.71 61.79 -35.09
N ASN A 672 35.60 63.00 -35.64
CA ASN A 672 36.72 63.95 -35.72
C ASN A 672 36.23 65.40 -35.71
N THR A 673 35.81 65.88 -34.54
CA THR A 673 36.05 67.27 -34.13
C THR A 673 36.90 67.26 -32.87
N HIS A 674 38.17 67.64 -33.03
CA HIS A 674 39.19 67.92 -32.02
C HIS A 674 38.77 67.78 -30.53
N LYS A 675 39.01 66.61 -29.94
CA LYS A 675 39.42 66.53 -28.53
C LYS A 675 40.70 65.71 -28.45
N LYS A 676 41.77 66.39 -28.03
CA LYS A 676 43.06 65.81 -27.67
C LYS A 676 42.81 64.88 -26.47
N SER A 677 42.59 63.58 -26.70
CA SER A 677 42.58 62.60 -25.61
C SER A 677 44.02 62.29 -25.23
N THR A 678 44.28 62.42 -23.93
CA THR A 678 45.48 61.92 -23.27
C THR A 678 45.56 60.41 -23.46
N SER A 679 46.77 59.91 -23.68
CA SER A 679 47.10 58.50 -23.83
C SER A 679 46.56 57.65 -22.68
N GLU A 680 45.48 56.91 -22.92
CA GLU A 680 45.21 55.68 -22.20
C GLU A 680 46.03 54.59 -22.88
N ASN A 681 47.20 54.30 -22.30
CA ASN A 681 47.91 53.06 -22.59
C ASN A 681 46.95 51.90 -22.27
N PRO A 682 46.71 50.95 -23.18
CA PRO A 682 46.10 49.69 -22.78
C PRO A 682 47.06 49.05 -21.78
N THR A 683 46.64 49.00 -20.51
CA THR A 683 47.41 48.30 -19.48
C THR A 683 47.24 46.82 -19.78
N LEU A 684 48.20 46.28 -20.53
CA LEU A 684 48.37 44.85 -20.70
C LEU A 684 48.91 44.33 -19.37
N ILE A 685 48.01 43.96 -18.46
CA ILE A 685 48.38 43.26 -17.23
C ILE A 685 48.72 41.82 -17.65
N LEU A 686 49.96 41.64 -18.10
CA LEU A 686 50.58 40.33 -18.24
C LEU A 686 51.06 39.91 -16.84
N VAL A 687 50.23 39.22 -16.06
CA VAL A 687 50.73 38.50 -14.87
C VAL A 687 51.37 37.21 -15.37
N ILE A 688 52.69 37.26 -15.60
CA ILE A 688 53.49 36.04 -15.74
C ILE A 688 53.57 35.41 -14.33
N TRP A 689 52.74 34.40 -14.08
CA TRP A 689 52.87 33.55 -12.90
C TRP A 689 53.78 32.38 -13.27
N ASN A 690 55.05 32.46 -12.86
CA ASN A 690 55.97 31.33 -12.92
C ASN A 690 55.57 30.34 -11.81
N ALA A 691 55.03 29.20 -12.22
CA ALA A 691 54.83 28.06 -11.35
C ALA A 691 56.19 27.51 -10.89
N ARG A 692 56.40 27.52 -9.57
CA ARG A 692 57.20 26.50 -8.89
C ARG A 692 56.31 25.86 -7.84
N GLU A 693 55.94 24.61 -8.10
CA GLU A 693 55.46 23.67 -7.10
C GLU A 693 56.51 23.55 -5.99
N GLU A 694 56.12 23.80 -4.76
CA GLU A 694 56.55 23.04 -3.58
C GLU A 694 55.74 23.50 -2.35
N TYR A 695 55.08 22.52 -1.71
CA TYR A 695 54.36 22.52 -0.42
C TYR A 695 52.87 22.90 -0.34
N LEU A 696 52.11 21.85 0.04
CA LEU A 696 50.74 21.71 0.57
C LEU A 696 49.57 21.58 -0.41
#